data_AF-H8ZAE3-F1
#
_entry.id   AF-H8ZAE3-F1
#
_cell.length_a   1.000
_cell.length_b   1.000
_cell.length_c   1.000
_cell.angle_alpha   90.00
_cell.angle_beta   90.00
_cell.angle_gamma   90.00
#
_symmetry.space_group_name_H-M   'P 1'
#
loop_
_entity.id
_entity.type
_entity.pdbx_description
1 polymer ?
#
loop_
_entity_poly.entity_id
_entity_poly.type
_entity_poly.pdbx_seq_one_letter_code
_entity_poly.pdbx_strand_id
1 'polypeptide(L)'
;MRCSVIWLKSVTLISLLLMNMCRADITLSEVESTLKFEIATDSSQVVINPEGPLNFLRGYIYQKMECMYNKRFFSPQINIEYELEEYAVESVTHTGYLYVREEKRDRAYTAQSTNKMDVYAEKYHNHLIELFPSPTGDITIETRGNQSFVQFLRAETTEKHALKILALLLLFSEGVNIPIKVTNTVLEVYEKDKKDEIYFKVPMAILWLNPATDKAETFQQKKVKQLISFFKENSVNREVLSMMVDECSYDEFATGKFLDSPKFLIQSYIFGFIDTAQRAAEFIQTVHEMSKKYAPKTEAPSKDKSVYNRLFKPTSTIVNTRYMRLLKKSQQIMARYKIFPFTDKTQLPAYKSVPYYTRKNKSFSFNRLERYSNCVECMILSLFCCLAYDPAKGIYRTDHMGHVSEELEEFFSLKNQPFDTTKDEFQRKWCKVVADLKEPSIAYCRKRNEIDTGLINMLMVIAEVINAPREEKDKILGFSEKLNGKISGLDCKLYHEIKEYTKALVKRLSNTENVEIHFSGLNSTVYNNGRSDVSGQLTITFEYKSITNRIVLGIEQGHGTIDMKPAIMKIKDDRIEKMNEIADYCFCKNEGTFIENLFAAYIAYEIRKIDSSQKTEDFMKAQVRRTIQNNHIDINRLLLIKKIRDLDYKAELLTCYIAYTMDQNLSKTHPVVRFTSNILGSTELDNWEIQLRILSPIVFATEYKKRSGATNYPRIQLTEDLRALVEFRSNLKNFISYILDCNVDIFMIWLRMIISQLGSGKGMHSNPLLIGSVNRNITRKIFKDGSMEYANEINEIFRKTYPEYETKMKDRMHFIWLTYLCAEENLNLELIKINFHAICNYKFILESYIFCIESRQVCLTAIQTLGKLRDKLCHSESDIDKINRLINILGRRY
;
A
#
# COMPACT_ATOMS: atom_id res chain seq x y z
N MET A 1 -2.04 -50.43 -19.25
CA MET A 1 -1.73 -49.28 -20.15
C MET A 1 -2.80 -48.18 -20.19
N ARG A 2 -4.12 -48.44 -20.06
CA ARG A 2 -5.12 -47.36 -20.03
C ARG A 2 -5.08 -46.45 -18.79
N CYS A 3 -4.75 -46.97 -17.61
CA CYS A 3 -4.62 -46.17 -16.38
C CYS A 3 -3.43 -45.20 -16.40
N SER A 4 -2.30 -45.58 -17.01
CA SER A 4 -1.13 -44.68 -17.11
C SER A 4 -1.37 -43.51 -18.07
N VAL A 5 -2.16 -43.71 -19.12
CA VAL A 5 -2.52 -42.64 -20.07
C VAL A 5 -3.53 -41.66 -19.46
N ILE A 6 -4.48 -42.14 -18.66
CA ILE A 6 -5.41 -41.26 -17.92
C ILE A 6 -4.66 -40.47 -16.85
N TRP A 7 -3.75 -41.13 -16.12
CA TRP A 7 -2.95 -40.46 -15.10
C TRP A 7 -1.98 -39.43 -15.71
N LEU A 8 -1.32 -39.75 -16.83
CA LEU A 8 -0.54 -38.76 -17.58
C LEU A 8 -1.42 -37.60 -18.04
N LYS A 9 -2.59 -37.85 -18.64
CA LYS A 9 -3.50 -36.78 -19.09
C LYS A 9 -3.98 -35.91 -17.93
N SER A 10 -4.30 -36.48 -16.78
CA SER A 10 -4.69 -35.74 -15.58
C SER A 10 -3.52 -34.94 -15.00
N VAL A 11 -2.31 -35.49 -14.96
CA VAL A 11 -1.10 -34.78 -14.52
C VAL A 11 -0.73 -33.66 -15.49
N THR A 12 -0.84 -33.88 -16.80
CA THR A 12 -0.61 -32.84 -17.83
C THR A 12 -1.69 -31.76 -17.76
N LEU A 13 -2.96 -32.11 -17.52
CA LEU A 13 -4.05 -31.15 -17.35
C LEU A 13 -3.90 -30.35 -16.04
N ILE A 14 -3.50 -30.99 -14.94
CA ILE A 14 -3.20 -30.34 -13.66
C ILE A 14 -1.96 -29.45 -13.81
N SER A 15 -0.94 -29.89 -14.55
CA SER A 15 0.25 -29.08 -14.85
C SER A 15 -0.10 -27.88 -15.74
N LEU A 16 -0.96 -28.04 -16.74
CA LEU A 16 -1.49 -26.96 -17.58
C LEU A 16 -2.41 -26.01 -16.79
N LEU A 17 -3.17 -26.50 -15.82
CA LEU A 17 -4.01 -25.70 -14.93
C LEU A 17 -3.19 -24.96 -13.86
N LEU A 18 -2.06 -25.54 -13.41
CA LEU A 18 -1.12 -24.92 -12.49
C LEU A 18 -0.23 -23.89 -13.23
N MET A 19 0.19 -24.16 -14.46
CA MET A 19 0.89 -23.20 -15.32
C MET A 19 0.00 -22.01 -15.70
N ASN A 20 -1.32 -22.22 -15.85
CA ASN A 20 -2.29 -21.15 -16.11
C ASN A 20 -2.72 -20.35 -14.85
N MET A 21 -2.11 -20.58 -13.68
CA MET A 21 -2.31 -19.74 -12.50
C MET A 21 -1.14 -18.78 -12.23
N CYS A 22 -0.17 -18.71 -13.13
CA CYS A 22 0.92 -17.78 -13.04
C CYS A 22 0.43 -16.36 -13.41
N ARG A 23 0.60 -15.39 -12.49
CA ARG A 23 0.90 -14.03 -12.95
C ARG A 23 2.09 -14.18 -13.90
N ALA A 24 1.96 -13.74 -15.15
CA ALA A 24 3.07 -13.71 -16.08
C ALA A 24 4.18 -12.85 -15.45
N ASP A 25 5.26 -13.49 -15.04
CA ASP A 25 6.44 -12.81 -14.50
C ASP A 25 7.61 -13.14 -15.41
N ILE A 26 7.58 -12.59 -16.63
CA ILE A 26 8.75 -12.57 -17.51
C ILE A 26 9.93 -12.03 -16.68
N THR A 27 10.97 -12.84 -16.54
CA THR A 27 12.19 -12.48 -15.81
C THR A 27 12.91 -11.33 -16.51
N LEU A 28 13.77 -10.59 -15.79
CA LEU A 28 14.52 -9.51 -16.41
C LEU A 28 15.42 -10.00 -17.56
N SER A 29 15.95 -11.21 -17.47
CA SER A 29 16.69 -11.88 -18.56
C SER A 29 15.82 -12.15 -19.78
N GLU A 30 14.58 -12.59 -19.58
CA GLU A 30 13.65 -12.78 -20.68
C GLU A 30 13.25 -11.44 -21.31
N VAL A 31 13.01 -10.38 -20.53
CA VAL A 31 12.79 -9.02 -21.06
C VAL A 31 14.01 -8.55 -21.88
N GLU A 32 15.23 -8.85 -21.45
CA GLU A 32 16.42 -8.53 -22.22
C GLU A 32 16.48 -9.29 -23.55
N SER A 33 16.04 -10.56 -23.57
CA SER A 33 16.00 -11.35 -24.80
C SER A 33 15.05 -10.76 -25.84
N THR A 34 13.92 -10.15 -25.41
CA THR A 34 12.97 -9.52 -26.34
C THR A 34 13.55 -8.25 -27.00
N LEU A 35 14.38 -7.49 -26.27
CA LEU A 35 15.10 -6.33 -26.83
C LEU A 35 16.14 -6.72 -27.89
N LYS A 36 16.64 -7.95 -27.84
CA LYS A 36 17.63 -8.50 -28.78
C LYS A 36 17.01 -9.38 -29.87
N PHE A 37 15.69 -9.55 -29.85
CA PHE A 37 15.00 -10.38 -30.83
C PHE A 37 15.04 -9.73 -32.21
N GLU A 38 15.62 -10.43 -33.18
CA GLU A 38 15.76 -10.00 -34.56
C GLU A 38 14.70 -10.65 -35.44
N ILE A 39 14.05 -9.82 -36.25
CA ILE A 39 13.09 -10.24 -37.26
C ILE A 39 13.78 -10.24 -38.61
N ALA A 40 13.85 -11.40 -39.27
CA ALA A 40 14.33 -11.50 -40.64
C ALA A 40 13.34 -10.82 -41.59
N THR A 41 13.82 -9.95 -42.47
CA THR A 41 13.02 -9.34 -43.54
C THR A 41 13.79 -9.38 -44.86
N ASP A 42 13.08 -9.16 -45.98
CA ASP A 42 13.63 -9.26 -47.34
C ASP A 42 14.72 -8.21 -47.66
N SER A 43 14.83 -7.12 -46.87
CA SER A 43 15.75 -6.01 -47.15
C SER A 43 16.77 -5.71 -46.03
N SER A 44 16.47 -6.04 -44.77
CA SER A 44 17.40 -5.95 -43.62
C SER A 44 16.77 -6.56 -42.35
N GLN A 45 17.58 -7.03 -41.40
CA GLN A 45 17.04 -7.42 -40.10
C GLN A 45 16.48 -6.20 -39.34
N VAL A 46 15.40 -6.42 -38.62
CA VAL A 46 14.69 -5.40 -37.84
C VAL A 46 14.56 -5.85 -36.40
N VAL A 47 14.76 -4.92 -35.46
CA VAL A 47 14.56 -5.11 -34.02
C VAL A 47 13.48 -4.18 -33.50
N ILE A 48 12.95 -4.44 -32.31
CA ILE A 48 12.05 -3.49 -31.66
C ILE A 48 12.77 -2.17 -31.35
N ASN A 49 12.05 -1.06 -31.43
CA ASN A 49 12.58 0.22 -30.97
C ASN A 49 12.65 0.21 -29.43
N PRO A 50 13.84 0.33 -28.81
CA PRO A 50 13.97 0.33 -27.34
C PRO A 50 13.27 1.52 -26.68
N GLU A 51 13.04 2.61 -27.41
CA GLU A 51 12.29 3.77 -26.93
C GLU A 51 10.78 3.62 -27.17
N GLY A 52 10.35 2.57 -27.89
CA GLY A 52 8.99 2.38 -28.39
C GLY A 52 8.07 1.60 -27.45
N PRO A 53 6.79 1.43 -27.85
CA PRO A 53 5.77 0.79 -27.03
C PRO A 53 5.88 -0.76 -26.98
N LEU A 54 6.70 -1.37 -27.84
CA LEU A 54 7.03 -2.80 -27.77
C LEU A 54 8.15 -3.13 -26.78
N ASN A 55 8.71 -2.14 -26.10
CA ASN A 55 9.71 -2.38 -25.07
C ASN A 55 9.04 -2.99 -23.81
N PHE A 56 9.19 -4.29 -23.61
CA PHE A 56 8.67 -5.03 -22.44
C PHE A 56 9.24 -4.53 -21.11
N LEU A 57 10.33 -3.76 -21.12
CA LEU A 57 10.84 -3.07 -19.93
C LEU A 57 9.81 -2.09 -19.35
N ARG A 58 8.96 -1.47 -20.18
CA ARG A 58 7.86 -0.61 -19.71
C ARG A 58 6.92 -1.40 -18.81
N GLY A 59 6.43 -2.55 -19.28
CA GLY A 59 5.55 -3.44 -18.52
C GLY A 59 6.20 -3.96 -17.24
N TYR A 60 7.47 -4.36 -17.31
CA TYR A 60 8.26 -4.78 -16.15
C TYR A 60 8.33 -3.67 -15.09
N ILE A 61 8.63 -2.42 -15.49
CA ILE A 61 8.70 -1.29 -14.56
C ILE A 61 7.32 -0.95 -14.00
N TYR A 62 6.26 -0.93 -14.81
CA TYR A 62 4.89 -0.69 -14.32
C TYR A 62 4.49 -1.68 -13.23
N GLN A 63 4.86 -2.95 -13.40
CA GLN A 63 4.62 -3.99 -12.42
C GLN A 63 5.45 -3.75 -11.14
N LYS A 64 6.75 -3.46 -11.25
CA LYS A 64 7.63 -3.19 -10.10
C LYS A 64 7.25 -1.94 -9.31
N MET A 65 6.74 -0.91 -9.99
CA MET A 65 6.21 0.30 -9.36
C MET A 65 4.77 0.14 -8.86
N GLU A 66 4.11 -0.98 -9.20
CA GLU A 66 2.73 -1.28 -8.81
C GLU A 66 1.72 -0.26 -9.34
N CYS A 67 1.98 0.27 -10.55
CA CYS A 67 1.17 1.32 -11.18
C CYS A 67 -0.28 0.87 -11.37
N MET A 68 -0.50 -0.36 -11.87
CA MET A 68 -1.85 -0.90 -12.09
C MET A 68 -2.56 -1.17 -10.76
N TYR A 69 -1.84 -1.60 -9.72
CA TYR A 69 -2.37 -1.71 -8.36
C TYR A 69 -2.93 -0.39 -7.87
N ASN A 70 -2.10 0.65 -7.90
CA ASN A 70 -2.53 1.95 -7.43
C ASN A 70 -3.69 2.51 -8.29
N LYS A 71 -3.64 2.33 -9.61
CA LYS A 71 -4.67 2.80 -10.53
C LYS A 71 -6.03 2.10 -10.30
N ARG A 72 -6.07 0.78 -10.16
CA ARG A 72 -7.31 0.01 -10.02
C ARG A 72 -8.04 0.26 -8.69
N PHE A 73 -7.31 0.55 -7.61
CA PHE A 73 -7.90 0.69 -6.28
C PHE A 73 -8.11 2.14 -5.83
N PHE A 74 -7.30 3.10 -6.29
CA PHE A 74 -7.32 4.46 -5.73
C PHE A 74 -7.71 5.55 -6.71
N SER A 75 -7.90 5.25 -8.00
CA SER A 75 -8.34 6.26 -8.97
C SER A 75 -9.68 6.89 -8.57
N PRO A 76 -9.82 8.23 -8.59
CA PRO A 76 -11.08 8.88 -8.26
C PRO A 76 -12.21 8.62 -9.27
N GLN A 77 -11.92 8.02 -10.42
CA GLN A 77 -12.91 7.58 -11.39
C GLN A 77 -13.51 6.20 -11.07
N ILE A 78 -12.94 5.47 -10.10
CA ILE A 78 -13.45 4.16 -9.66
C ILE A 78 -14.21 4.33 -8.35
N ASN A 79 -15.41 3.77 -8.29
CA ASN A 79 -16.23 3.64 -7.10
C ASN A 79 -16.03 2.24 -6.53
N ILE A 80 -15.15 2.08 -5.53
CA ILE A 80 -14.93 0.77 -4.89
C ILE A 80 -16.07 0.46 -3.91
N GLU A 81 -16.71 -0.70 -4.02
CA GLU A 81 -17.90 -1.04 -3.24
C GLU A 81 -17.57 -1.46 -1.80
N TYR A 82 -17.88 -0.58 -0.85
CA TYR A 82 -17.74 -0.87 0.57
C TYR A 82 -18.82 -0.16 1.38
N GLU A 83 -19.00 -0.63 2.61
CA GLU A 83 -19.92 -0.08 3.59
C GLU A 83 -19.35 -0.29 4.99
N LEU A 84 -19.51 0.70 5.85
CA LEU A 84 -19.26 0.59 7.29
C LEU A 84 -20.54 0.97 8.02
N GLU A 85 -21.20 -0.03 8.56
CA GLU A 85 -22.46 0.08 9.29
C GLU A 85 -22.31 -0.41 10.73
N GLU A 86 -23.13 0.13 11.62
CA GLU A 86 -23.21 -0.31 13.01
C GLU A 86 -23.99 -1.63 13.12
N TYR A 87 -23.56 -2.51 14.02
CA TYR A 87 -24.39 -3.62 14.48
C TYR A 87 -24.42 -3.68 16.01
N ALA A 88 -25.60 -3.96 16.56
CA ALA A 88 -25.79 -4.09 17.99
C ALA A 88 -25.10 -5.36 18.50
N VAL A 89 -24.21 -5.22 19.48
CA VAL A 89 -23.67 -6.34 20.27
C VAL A 89 -24.44 -6.37 21.58
N GLU A 90 -25.01 -7.52 21.95
CA GLU A 90 -25.79 -7.70 23.18
C GLU A 90 -24.96 -7.57 24.48
N SER A 91 -23.65 -7.33 24.40
CA SER A 91 -22.79 -7.13 25.57
C SER A 91 -22.40 -5.66 25.77
N VAL A 92 -22.80 -5.13 26.92
CA VAL A 92 -22.60 -3.76 27.40
C VAL A 92 -21.11 -3.40 27.40
N THR A 93 -20.65 -2.63 26.41
CA THR A 93 -19.54 -1.63 26.45
C THR A 93 -19.03 -1.21 25.06
N HIS A 94 -19.32 -1.96 23.99
CA HIS A 94 -18.83 -1.66 22.64
C HIS A 94 -19.91 -1.89 21.59
N THR A 95 -20.16 -0.89 20.74
CA THR A 95 -20.90 -1.07 19.48
C THR A 95 -19.96 -1.70 18.46
N GLY A 96 -20.39 -2.80 17.85
CA GLY A 96 -19.64 -3.44 16.77
C GLY A 96 -19.91 -2.74 15.44
N TYR A 97 -18.93 -2.74 14.53
CA TYR A 97 -19.13 -2.22 13.18
C TYR A 97 -18.88 -3.32 12.16
N LEU A 98 -19.84 -3.47 11.24
CA LEU A 98 -19.75 -4.39 10.15
C LEU A 98 -19.16 -3.63 8.97
N TYR A 99 -17.90 -3.93 8.67
CA TYR A 99 -17.30 -3.51 7.42
C TYR A 99 -17.60 -4.56 6.36
N VAL A 100 -18.24 -4.14 5.27
CA VAL A 100 -18.51 -4.99 4.11
C VAL A 100 -17.74 -4.43 2.92
N ARG A 101 -16.94 -5.28 2.28
CA ARG A 101 -16.24 -4.99 1.02
C ARG A 101 -16.71 -5.95 -0.05
N GLU A 102 -17.22 -5.42 -1.16
CA GLU A 102 -17.65 -6.22 -2.31
C GLU A 102 -16.83 -5.89 -3.57
N GLU A 103 -15.63 -6.45 -3.72
CA GLU A 103 -14.70 -6.13 -4.81
C GLU A 103 -15.28 -6.38 -6.21
N LYS A 104 -16.24 -7.31 -6.31
CA LYS A 104 -16.93 -7.65 -7.56
C LYS A 104 -17.93 -6.57 -8.01
N ARG A 105 -18.34 -5.67 -7.11
CA ARG A 105 -19.27 -4.57 -7.39
C ARG A 105 -18.57 -3.25 -7.70
N ASP A 106 -17.24 -3.23 -7.67
CA ASP A 106 -16.46 -2.08 -8.13
C ASP A 106 -16.87 -1.68 -9.55
N ARG A 107 -17.06 -0.39 -9.77
CA ARG A 107 -17.48 0.16 -11.06
C ARG A 107 -16.86 1.54 -11.28
N ALA A 108 -16.77 1.97 -12.53
CA ALA A 108 -16.46 3.37 -12.80
C ALA A 108 -17.63 4.26 -12.34
N TYR A 109 -17.33 5.49 -11.93
CA TYR A 109 -18.36 6.50 -11.75
C TYR A 109 -18.94 6.88 -13.12
N THR A 110 -20.27 7.01 -13.18
CA THR A 110 -20.97 7.47 -14.38
C THR A 110 -20.60 8.93 -14.68
N ALA A 111 -20.33 9.22 -15.95
CA ALA A 111 -20.08 10.58 -16.43
C ALA A 111 -21.31 11.46 -16.15
N GLN A 112 -21.10 12.58 -15.46
CA GLN A 112 -22.18 13.51 -15.11
C GLN A 112 -22.50 14.51 -16.22
N SER A 113 -21.61 14.62 -17.20
CA SER A 113 -21.69 15.58 -18.29
C SER A 113 -21.66 14.86 -19.64
N THR A 114 -22.08 15.54 -20.70
CA THR A 114 -21.86 15.08 -22.09
C THR A 114 -20.43 15.33 -22.58
N ASN A 115 -19.51 15.75 -21.69
CA ASN A 115 -18.10 15.94 -22.03
C ASN A 115 -17.50 14.62 -22.51
N LYS A 116 -16.92 14.63 -23.72
CA LYS A 116 -16.30 13.45 -24.35
C LYS A 116 -15.22 12.81 -23.47
N MET A 117 -14.48 13.61 -22.69
CA MET A 117 -13.42 13.11 -21.83
C MET A 117 -13.94 12.47 -20.54
N ASP A 118 -15.06 12.94 -20.01
CA ASP A 118 -15.73 12.27 -18.88
C ASP A 118 -16.28 10.91 -19.31
N VAL A 119 -16.90 10.84 -20.49
CA VAL A 119 -17.40 9.59 -21.09
C VAL A 119 -16.24 8.64 -21.41
N TYR A 120 -15.12 9.17 -21.92
CA TYR A 120 -13.90 8.38 -22.11
C TYR A 120 -13.40 7.82 -20.77
N ALA A 121 -13.31 8.66 -19.73
CA ALA A 121 -12.83 8.25 -18.42
C ALA A 121 -13.72 7.14 -17.82
N GLU A 122 -15.04 7.25 -17.91
CA GLU A 122 -15.96 6.19 -17.49
C GLU A 122 -15.70 4.88 -18.25
N LYS A 123 -15.69 4.92 -19.59
CA LYS A 123 -15.44 3.72 -20.43
C LYS A 123 -14.06 3.11 -20.15
N TYR A 124 -13.03 3.94 -20.03
CA TYR A 124 -11.66 3.51 -19.73
C TYR A 124 -11.60 2.75 -18.40
N HIS A 125 -12.16 3.33 -17.33
CA HIS A 125 -12.11 2.71 -16.00
C HIS A 125 -12.99 1.46 -15.91
N ASN A 126 -14.11 1.39 -16.63
CA ASN A 126 -14.89 0.16 -16.76
C ASN A 126 -14.06 -0.96 -17.40
N HIS A 127 -13.40 -0.68 -18.53
CA HIS A 127 -12.51 -1.67 -19.17
C HIS A 127 -11.28 -2.01 -18.33
N LEU A 128 -10.74 -1.05 -17.57
CA LEU A 128 -9.65 -1.32 -16.62
C LEU A 128 -10.09 -2.33 -15.55
N ILE A 129 -11.27 -2.16 -14.95
CA ILE A 129 -11.83 -3.11 -13.97
C ILE A 129 -12.05 -4.49 -14.60
N GLU A 130 -12.50 -4.55 -15.85
CA GLU A 130 -12.76 -5.81 -16.58
C GLU A 130 -11.49 -6.56 -16.96
N LEU A 131 -10.44 -5.85 -17.37
CA LEU A 131 -9.15 -6.41 -17.77
C LEU A 131 -8.29 -6.79 -16.55
N PHE A 132 -8.45 -6.07 -15.44
CA PHE A 132 -7.70 -6.25 -14.20
C PHE A 132 -8.64 -6.50 -13.01
N PRO A 133 -9.40 -7.61 -13.02
CA PRO A 133 -10.27 -7.97 -11.92
C PRO A 133 -9.47 -8.22 -10.63
N SER A 134 -10.17 -8.05 -9.49
CA SER A 134 -9.63 -8.30 -8.16
C SER A 134 -10.64 -9.08 -7.31
N PRO A 135 -10.87 -10.38 -7.58
CA PRO A 135 -11.89 -11.16 -6.88
C PRO A 135 -11.53 -11.48 -5.41
N THR A 136 -10.28 -11.25 -5.01
CA THR A 136 -9.73 -11.59 -3.68
C THR A 136 -8.84 -10.48 -3.11
N GLY A 137 -9.02 -9.23 -3.55
CA GLY A 137 -8.18 -8.08 -3.17
C GLY A 137 -6.82 -7.96 -3.89
N ASP A 138 -6.43 -8.98 -4.65
CA ASP A 138 -5.25 -8.99 -5.51
C ASP A 138 -5.62 -8.75 -6.98
N ILE A 139 -4.87 -7.91 -7.69
CA ILE A 139 -5.07 -7.72 -9.14
C ILE A 139 -4.55 -8.93 -9.90
N THR A 140 -5.33 -9.33 -10.89
CA THR A 140 -4.97 -10.37 -11.85
C THR A 140 -5.64 -10.08 -13.20
N ILE A 141 -5.10 -10.63 -14.28
CA ILE A 141 -5.84 -10.72 -15.56
C ILE A 141 -6.73 -11.96 -15.60
N GLU A 142 -6.53 -12.90 -14.67
CA GLU A 142 -7.22 -14.17 -14.60
C GLU A 142 -8.62 -14.03 -14.04
N THR A 143 -9.61 -14.46 -14.81
CA THR A 143 -10.97 -14.58 -14.33
C THR A 143 -11.74 -15.65 -15.08
N ARG A 144 -12.60 -16.38 -14.36
CA ARG A 144 -13.49 -17.41 -14.88
C ARG A 144 -14.83 -16.86 -15.39
N GLY A 145 -14.97 -15.53 -15.47
CA GLY A 145 -16.17 -14.89 -15.99
C GLY A 145 -16.42 -15.29 -17.44
N ASN A 146 -17.68 -15.56 -17.78
CA ASN A 146 -18.11 -15.97 -19.13
C ASN A 146 -17.95 -14.88 -20.21
N GLN A 147 -17.62 -13.64 -19.83
CA GLN A 147 -17.32 -12.53 -20.74
C GLN A 147 -15.91 -11.96 -20.54
N SER A 148 -15.01 -12.80 -20.02
CA SER A 148 -13.62 -12.47 -19.72
C SER A 148 -12.78 -12.34 -20.99
N PHE A 149 -11.98 -11.28 -21.09
CA PHE A 149 -11.06 -11.12 -22.22
C PHE A 149 -9.97 -12.20 -22.26
N VAL A 150 -9.43 -12.63 -21.11
CA VAL A 150 -8.43 -13.69 -21.07
C VAL A 150 -9.03 -15.04 -21.52
N GLN A 151 -10.28 -15.33 -21.15
CA GLN A 151 -10.97 -16.55 -21.58
C GLN A 151 -11.27 -16.50 -23.08
N PHE A 152 -11.64 -15.34 -23.61
CA PHE A 152 -11.80 -15.15 -25.04
C PHE A 152 -10.49 -15.41 -25.78
N LEU A 153 -9.37 -14.83 -25.34
CA LEU A 153 -8.07 -15.04 -25.97
C LEU A 153 -7.58 -16.49 -25.90
N ARG A 154 -7.92 -17.24 -24.85
CA ARG A 154 -7.51 -18.64 -24.66
C ARG A 154 -8.53 -19.67 -25.16
N ALA A 155 -9.69 -19.25 -25.66
CA ALA A 155 -10.68 -20.18 -26.17
C ALA A 155 -10.15 -20.90 -27.43
N GLU A 156 -10.44 -22.18 -27.60
CA GLU A 156 -9.98 -23.00 -28.75
C GLU A 156 -10.26 -22.34 -30.11
N THR A 157 -11.42 -21.67 -30.24
CA THR A 157 -11.83 -20.98 -31.46
C THR A 157 -11.02 -19.71 -31.76
N THR A 158 -10.32 -19.17 -30.76
CA THR A 158 -9.69 -17.84 -30.77
C THR A 158 -8.19 -17.89 -30.49
N GLU A 159 -7.69 -18.92 -29.81
CA GLU A 159 -6.31 -19.02 -29.30
C GLU A 159 -5.23 -18.79 -30.37
N LYS A 160 -5.43 -19.37 -31.56
CA LYS A 160 -4.54 -19.17 -32.73
C LYS A 160 -4.47 -17.71 -33.22
N HIS A 161 -5.43 -16.88 -32.84
CA HIS A 161 -5.51 -15.45 -33.17
C HIS A 161 -5.26 -14.55 -31.97
N ALA A 162 -4.95 -15.08 -30.78
CA ALA A 162 -4.79 -14.30 -29.55
C ALA A 162 -3.75 -13.18 -29.71
N LEU A 163 -2.56 -13.50 -30.22
CA LEU A 163 -1.48 -12.53 -30.45
C LEU A 163 -1.87 -11.49 -31.51
N LYS A 164 -2.66 -11.87 -32.54
CA LYS A 164 -3.18 -10.94 -33.55
C LYS A 164 -4.20 -9.97 -32.98
N ILE A 165 -5.05 -10.43 -32.06
CA ILE A 165 -5.99 -9.56 -31.34
C ILE A 165 -5.25 -8.59 -30.41
N LEU A 166 -4.24 -9.07 -29.67
CA LEU A 166 -3.42 -8.18 -28.84
C LEU A 166 -2.65 -7.15 -29.68
N ALA A 167 -2.11 -7.55 -30.83
CA ALA A 167 -1.45 -6.66 -31.77
C ALA A 167 -2.43 -5.63 -32.36
N LEU A 168 -3.66 -6.04 -32.69
CA LEU A 168 -4.74 -5.15 -33.12
C LEU A 168 -5.02 -4.05 -32.09
N LEU A 169 -5.18 -4.41 -30.81
CA LEU A 169 -5.44 -3.46 -29.73
C LEU A 169 -4.25 -2.52 -29.46
N LEU A 170 -3.02 -3.05 -29.52
CA LEU A 170 -1.81 -2.25 -29.43
C LEU A 170 -1.76 -1.20 -30.55
N LEU A 171 -1.97 -1.62 -31.81
CA LEU A 171 -1.93 -0.73 -32.96
C LEU A 171 -3.04 0.33 -32.91
N PHE A 172 -4.25 -0.02 -32.45
CA PHE A 172 -5.30 0.98 -32.18
C PHE A 172 -4.87 2.01 -31.14
N SER A 173 -4.23 1.58 -30.05
CA SER A 173 -3.73 2.49 -29.01
C SER A 173 -2.61 3.43 -29.50
N GLU A 174 -1.94 3.06 -30.58
CA GLU A 174 -0.91 3.85 -31.26
C GLU A 174 -1.44 4.74 -32.39
N GLY A 175 -2.76 4.74 -32.59
CA GLY A 175 -3.44 5.59 -33.57
C GLY A 175 -3.49 5.01 -34.99
N VAL A 176 -3.30 3.70 -35.15
CA VAL A 176 -3.38 3.03 -36.45
C VAL A 176 -4.84 2.73 -36.79
N ASN A 177 -5.29 3.21 -37.95
CA ASN A 177 -6.61 2.89 -38.47
C ASN A 177 -6.60 1.52 -39.14
N ILE A 178 -7.22 0.52 -38.50
CA ILE A 178 -7.36 -0.84 -39.02
C ILE A 178 -8.84 -1.10 -39.34
N PRO A 179 -9.18 -1.46 -40.60
CA PRO A 179 -10.56 -1.74 -40.97
C PRO A 179 -11.02 -3.04 -40.31
N ILE A 180 -12.00 -2.92 -39.41
CA ILE A 180 -12.62 -4.06 -38.73
C ILE A 180 -14.15 -3.96 -38.72
N LYS A 181 -14.80 -5.11 -38.69
CA LYS A 181 -16.22 -5.28 -38.35
C LYS A 181 -16.29 -6.17 -37.12
N VAL A 182 -16.88 -5.64 -36.04
CA VAL A 182 -17.05 -6.37 -34.78
C VAL A 182 -18.54 -6.42 -34.42
N THR A 183 -19.11 -7.61 -34.44
CA THR A 183 -20.52 -7.88 -34.08
C THR A 183 -20.58 -8.74 -32.82
N ASN A 184 -21.79 -9.14 -32.41
CA ASN A 184 -21.94 -10.09 -31.29
C ASN A 184 -21.55 -11.53 -31.69
N THR A 185 -21.31 -11.79 -32.98
CA THR A 185 -21.05 -13.13 -33.51
C THR A 185 -19.66 -13.29 -34.10
N VAL A 186 -19.06 -12.22 -34.64
CA VAL A 186 -17.76 -12.30 -35.31
C VAL A 186 -16.96 -11.00 -35.21
N LEU A 187 -15.65 -11.14 -35.11
CA LEU A 187 -14.65 -10.11 -35.38
C LEU A 187 -14.02 -10.43 -36.74
N GLU A 188 -14.17 -9.53 -37.71
CA GLU A 188 -13.54 -9.59 -39.02
C GLU A 188 -12.54 -8.43 -39.12
N VAL A 189 -11.29 -8.76 -39.44
CA VAL A 189 -10.23 -7.78 -39.73
C VAL A 189 -9.93 -7.86 -41.22
N TYR A 190 -10.07 -6.74 -41.92
CA TYR A 190 -9.95 -6.69 -43.38
C TYR A 190 -8.53 -6.35 -43.81
N GLU A 191 -8.19 -6.76 -45.03
CA GLU A 191 -7.03 -6.26 -45.76
C GLU A 191 -7.14 -4.75 -45.99
N LYS A 192 -6.01 -4.03 -45.98
CA LYS A 192 -6.00 -2.57 -46.10
C LYS A 192 -6.44 -2.10 -47.50
N ASP A 193 -5.85 -2.70 -48.53
CA ASP A 193 -5.96 -2.22 -49.91
C ASP A 193 -6.92 -3.06 -50.77
N LYS A 194 -7.55 -4.08 -50.18
CA LYS A 194 -8.47 -4.98 -50.87
C LYS A 194 -9.83 -4.96 -50.19
N LYS A 195 -10.76 -4.26 -50.82
CA LYS A 195 -12.13 -4.12 -50.33
C LYS A 195 -12.75 -5.51 -50.12
N ASP A 196 -13.28 -5.74 -48.93
CA ASP A 196 -13.97 -6.97 -48.51
C ASP A 196 -13.09 -8.25 -48.40
N GLU A 197 -11.77 -8.19 -48.58
CA GLU A 197 -10.88 -9.32 -48.29
C GLU A 197 -10.58 -9.39 -46.78
N ILE A 198 -10.81 -10.56 -46.17
CA ILE A 198 -10.62 -10.78 -44.72
C ILE A 198 -9.19 -11.27 -44.45
N TYR A 199 -8.43 -10.52 -43.66
CA TYR A 199 -7.11 -10.93 -43.18
C TYR A 199 -7.20 -12.02 -42.11
N PHE A 200 -8.09 -11.86 -41.13
CA PHE A 200 -8.49 -12.94 -40.22
C PHE A 200 -9.89 -12.70 -39.65
N LYS A 201 -10.54 -13.80 -39.23
CA LYS A 201 -11.83 -13.79 -38.56
C LYS A 201 -11.80 -14.60 -37.28
N VAL A 202 -12.52 -14.13 -36.27
CA VAL A 202 -12.63 -14.79 -34.97
C VAL A 202 -14.10 -14.84 -34.54
N PRO A 203 -14.63 -16.01 -34.16
CA PRO A 203 -15.95 -16.11 -33.55
C PRO A 203 -16.02 -15.31 -32.25
N MET A 204 -17.01 -14.44 -32.08
CA MET A 204 -17.26 -13.71 -30.83
C MET A 204 -18.12 -14.51 -29.84
N ALA A 205 -18.34 -15.79 -30.13
CA ALA A 205 -18.99 -16.73 -29.24
C ALA A 205 -17.98 -17.84 -28.89
N ILE A 206 -17.77 -18.05 -27.59
CA ILE A 206 -16.86 -19.08 -27.09
C ILE A 206 -17.65 -20.08 -26.25
N LEU A 207 -17.17 -21.32 -26.23
CA LEU A 207 -17.63 -22.31 -25.27
C LEU A 207 -17.13 -21.91 -23.89
N TRP A 208 -18.04 -21.88 -22.91
CA TRP A 208 -17.72 -21.66 -21.52
C TRP A 208 -18.36 -22.77 -20.70
N LEU A 209 -17.55 -23.42 -19.86
CA LEU A 209 -18.02 -24.46 -18.96
C LEU A 209 -18.64 -23.79 -17.73
N ASN A 210 -19.93 -23.99 -17.53
CA ASN A 210 -20.63 -23.46 -16.37
C ASN A 210 -20.22 -24.23 -15.11
N PRO A 211 -19.54 -23.59 -14.14
CA PRO A 211 -19.04 -24.30 -12.96
C PRO A 211 -20.14 -24.82 -12.03
N ALA A 212 -21.37 -24.31 -12.15
CA ALA A 212 -22.49 -24.72 -11.31
C ALA A 212 -23.27 -25.91 -11.89
N THR A 213 -23.32 -26.02 -13.23
CA THR A 213 -24.12 -27.05 -13.92
C THR A 213 -23.28 -28.09 -14.66
N ASP A 214 -21.96 -27.87 -14.75
CA ASP A 214 -21.00 -28.70 -15.50
C ASP A 214 -21.37 -28.89 -16.99
N LYS A 215 -22.10 -27.92 -17.55
CA LYS A 215 -22.50 -27.92 -18.96
C LYS A 215 -21.71 -26.87 -19.75
N ALA A 216 -21.31 -27.25 -20.96
CA ALA A 216 -20.73 -26.32 -21.91
C ALA A 216 -21.84 -25.48 -22.53
N GLU A 217 -21.73 -24.17 -22.38
CA GLU A 217 -22.67 -23.19 -22.91
C GLU A 217 -21.90 -22.22 -23.81
N THR A 218 -22.52 -21.83 -24.93
CA THR A 218 -21.91 -20.88 -25.87
C THR A 218 -22.29 -19.45 -25.46
N PHE A 219 -21.28 -18.62 -25.17
CA PHE A 219 -21.49 -17.24 -24.72
C PHE A 219 -20.95 -16.21 -25.70
N GLN A 220 -21.82 -15.26 -26.08
CA GLN A 220 -21.44 -14.08 -26.85
C GLN A 220 -20.62 -13.10 -26.00
N GLN A 221 -19.44 -12.75 -26.50
CA GLN A 221 -18.44 -11.92 -25.82
C GLN A 221 -18.74 -10.42 -25.97
N LYS A 222 -19.85 -9.97 -25.37
CA LYS A 222 -20.32 -8.56 -25.45
C LYS A 222 -19.31 -7.56 -24.88
N LYS A 223 -18.68 -7.86 -23.75
CA LYS A 223 -17.63 -7.00 -23.16
C LYS A 223 -16.39 -6.91 -24.04
N VAL A 224 -15.96 -8.02 -24.63
CA VAL A 224 -14.83 -8.02 -25.59
C VAL A 224 -15.15 -7.18 -26.82
N LYS A 225 -16.37 -7.25 -27.35
CA LYS A 225 -16.82 -6.36 -28.42
C LYS A 225 -16.69 -4.89 -28.01
N GLN A 226 -17.22 -4.53 -26.83
CA GLN A 226 -17.15 -3.17 -26.31
C GLN A 226 -15.70 -2.70 -26.16
N LEU A 227 -14.82 -3.56 -25.66
CA LEU A 227 -13.38 -3.30 -25.53
C LEU A 227 -12.73 -3.01 -26.89
N ILE A 228 -12.94 -3.89 -27.88
CA ILE A 228 -12.37 -3.70 -29.24
C ILE A 228 -12.91 -2.41 -29.86
N SER A 229 -14.22 -2.15 -29.72
CA SER A 229 -14.84 -0.90 -30.16
C SER A 229 -14.23 0.33 -29.48
N PHE A 230 -14.00 0.28 -28.16
CA PHE A 230 -13.38 1.35 -27.39
C PHE A 230 -11.98 1.69 -27.91
N PHE A 231 -11.13 0.69 -28.16
CA PHE A 231 -9.80 0.93 -28.74
C PHE A 231 -9.89 1.49 -30.16
N LYS A 232 -10.77 0.95 -31.00
CA LYS A 232 -11.01 1.45 -32.36
C LYS A 232 -11.45 2.92 -32.36
N GLU A 233 -12.46 3.27 -31.55
CA GLU A 233 -13.00 4.63 -31.43
C GLU A 233 -11.91 5.64 -31.01
N ASN A 234 -11.05 5.25 -30.07
CA ASN A 234 -10.01 6.13 -29.55
C ASN A 234 -8.72 6.15 -30.38
N SER A 235 -8.59 5.31 -31.40
CA SER A 235 -7.44 5.33 -32.33
C SER A 235 -7.35 6.62 -33.16
N VAL A 236 -8.41 7.42 -33.24
CA VAL A 236 -8.42 8.71 -33.94
C VAL A 236 -8.58 9.90 -32.99
N ASN A 237 -8.71 9.65 -31.68
CA ASN A 237 -8.91 10.70 -30.68
C ASN A 237 -7.57 11.29 -30.24
N ARG A 238 -7.23 12.47 -30.77
CA ARG A 238 -5.95 13.17 -30.50
C ARG A 238 -5.73 13.48 -29.01
N GLU A 239 -6.79 13.80 -28.27
CA GLU A 239 -6.68 14.11 -26.84
C GLU A 239 -6.35 12.85 -26.02
N VAL A 240 -6.91 11.71 -26.39
CA VAL A 240 -6.60 10.42 -25.76
C VAL A 240 -5.20 9.93 -26.15
N LEU A 241 -4.83 10.06 -27.42
CA LEU A 241 -3.49 9.66 -27.90
C LEU A 241 -2.37 10.50 -27.28
N SER A 242 -2.63 11.76 -26.92
CA SER A 242 -1.66 12.65 -26.28
C SER A 242 -1.51 12.44 -24.77
N MET A 243 -2.32 11.59 -24.12
CA MET A 243 -2.13 11.23 -22.71
C MET A 243 -0.80 10.52 -22.45
N MET A 244 -0.26 9.85 -23.47
CA MET A 244 1.04 9.18 -23.41
C MET A 244 1.73 9.32 -24.76
N VAL A 245 2.83 10.06 -24.76
CA VAL A 245 3.70 10.30 -25.92
C VAL A 245 5.07 9.69 -25.64
N ASP A 246 5.83 9.35 -26.69
CA ASP A 246 7.16 8.75 -26.51
C ASP A 246 8.23 9.79 -26.12
N GLU A 247 7.95 11.07 -26.35
CA GLU A 247 8.82 12.20 -25.99
C GLU A 247 8.04 13.15 -25.08
N CYS A 248 8.48 13.31 -23.83
CA CYS A 248 7.91 14.21 -22.84
C CYS A 248 8.97 14.64 -21.81
N SER A 249 8.72 15.77 -21.16
CA SER A 249 9.49 16.18 -19.98
C SER A 249 9.17 15.29 -18.77
N TYR A 250 10.09 15.26 -17.80
CA TYR A 250 9.85 14.57 -16.54
C TYR A 250 8.64 15.14 -15.78
N ASP A 251 8.40 16.45 -15.84
CA ASP A 251 7.26 17.07 -15.15
C ASP A 251 5.92 16.65 -15.76
N GLU A 252 5.83 16.54 -17.09
CA GLU A 252 4.66 15.99 -17.79
C GLU A 252 4.44 14.52 -17.43
N PHE A 253 5.50 13.70 -17.43
CA PHE A 253 5.43 12.31 -16.98
C PHE A 253 4.94 12.20 -15.54
N ALA A 254 5.49 13.02 -14.64
CA ALA A 254 5.22 12.99 -13.20
C ALA A 254 3.79 13.38 -12.83
N THR A 255 3.01 13.96 -13.76
CA THR A 255 1.56 14.13 -13.58
C THR A 255 0.81 12.81 -13.46
N GLY A 256 1.38 11.71 -13.98
CA GLY A 256 0.73 10.41 -14.06
C GLY A 256 -0.43 10.35 -15.07
N LYS A 257 -0.58 11.35 -15.96
CA LYS A 257 -1.62 11.37 -17.01
C LYS A 257 -1.57 10.14 -17.92
N PHE A 258 -0.39 9.58 -18.16
CA PHE A 258 -0.23 8.37 -18.98
C PHE A 258 -0.98 7.15 -18.42
N LEU A 259 -1.25 7.11 -17.10
CA LEU A 259 -2.00 6.04 -16.46
C LEU A 259 -3.47 6.01 -16.88
N ASP A 260 -3.99 7.05 -17.55
CA ASP A 260 -5.33 7.09 -18.15
C ASP A 260 -5.32 6.78 -19.65
N SER A 261 -4.16 6.45 -20.23
CA SER A 261 -4.03 6.19 -21.67
C SER A 261 -4.40 4.74 -22.04
N PRO A 262 -4.96 4.51 -23.25
CA PRO A 262 -5.18 3.14 -23.75
C PRO A 262 -3.85 2.42 -23.97
N LYS A 263 -2.76 3.15 -24.25
CA LYS A 263 -1.40 2.63 -24.39
C LYS A 263 -0.94 1.95 -23.11
N PHE A 264 -1.03 2.63 -21.96
CA PHE A 264 -0.71 2.05 -20.65
C PHE A 264 -1.57 0.81 -20.35
N LEU A 265 -2.88 0.90 -20.64
CA LEU A 265 -3.83 -0.18 -20.37
C LEU A 265 -3.48 -1.47 -21.13
N ILE A 266 -3.30 -1.37 -22.45
CA ILE A 266 -3.01 -2.55 -23.28
C ILE A 266 -1.58 -3.06 -23.08
N GLN A 267 -0.59 -2.17 -22.90
CA GLN A 267 0.80 -2.59 -22.63
C GLN A 267 0.88 -3.37 -21.32
N SER A 268 0.19 -2.92 -20.26
CA SER A 268 0.12 -3.64 -18.99
C SER A 268 -0.56 -5.01 -19.14
N TYR A 269 -1.61 -5.10 -19.96
CA TYR A 269 -2.33 -6.35 -20.18
C TYR A 269 -1.52 -7.35 -21.00
N ILE A 270 -0.86 -6.89 -22.07
CA ILE A 270 0.04 -7.71 -22.90
C ILE A 270 1.17 -8.28 -22.04
N PHE A 271 1.80 -7.45 -21.21
CA PHE A 271 2.84 -7.92 -20.29
C PHE A 271 2.31 -8.96 -19.30
N GLY A 272 1.10 -8.75 -18.76
CA GLY A 272 0.47 -9.71 -17.85
C GLY A 272 -0.01 -11.01 -18.53
N PHE A 273 -0.20 -11.02 -19.85
CA PHE A 273 -0.67 -12.18 -20.62
C PHE A 273 0.47 -13.01 -21.20
N ILE A 274 1.58 -12.38 -21.58
CA ILE A 274 2.75 -13.04 -22.16
C ILE A 274 3.68 -13.45 -21.01
N ASP A 275 3.89 -14.74 -20.86
CA ASP A 275 4.56 -15.36 -19.71
C ASP A 275 5.98 -15.87 -20.00
N THR A 276 6.43 -15.85 -21.26
CA THR A 276 7.74 -16.36 -21.68
C THR A 276 8.39 -15.50 -22.76
N ALA A 277 9.72 -15.55 -22.84
CA ALA A 277 10.48 -14.92 -23.93
C ALA A 277 10.05 -15.40 -25.33
N GLN A 278 9.78 -16.71 -25.49
CA GLN A 278 9.32 -17.26 -26.77
C GLN A 278 7.99 -16.65 -27.19
N ARG A 279 7.01 -16.62 -26.28
CA ARG A 279 5.69 -16.04 -26.58
C ARG A 279 5.77 -14.54 -26.86
N ALA A 280 6.70 -13.84 -26.22
CA ALA A 280 6.99 -12.43 -26.51
C ALA A 280 7.58 -12.26 -27.93
N ALA A 281 8.48 -13.13 -28.37
CA ALA A 281 9.03 -13.11 -29.73
C ALA A 281 7.93 -13.35 -30.79
N GLU A 282 7.04 -14.32 -30.57
CA GLU A 282 5.89 -14.58 -31.43
C GLU A 282 4.96 -13.36 -31.52
N PHE A 283 4.75 -12.66 -30.40
CA PHE A 283 3.97 -11.44 -30.36
C PHE A 283 4.63 -10.30 -31.16
N ILE A 284 5.93 -10.08 -30.97
CA ILE A 284 6.71 -9.07 -31.69
C ILE A 284 6.66 -9.32 -33.20
N GLN A 285 6.84 -10.57 -33.62
CA GLN A 285 6.70 -10.99 -35.02
C GLN A 285 5.30 -10.65 -35.57
N THR A 286 4.26 -10.97 -34.81
CA THR A 286 2.86 -10.69 -35.18
C THR A 286 2.62 -9.18 -35.36
N VAL A 287 3.13 -8.35 -34.44
CA VAL A 287 3.01 -6.89 -34.54
C VAL A 287 3.79 -6.36 -35.75
N HIS A 288 4.95 -6.92 -36.04
CA HIS A 288 5.73 -6.55 -37.22
C HIS A 288 4.96 -6.81 -38.52
N GLU A 289 4.41 -8.02 -38.70
CA GLU A 289 3.60 -8.38 -39.86
C GLU A 289 2.38 -7.47 -40.04
N MET A 290 1.65 -7.20 -38.95
CA MET A 290 0.48 -6.32 -38.99
C MET A 290 0.87 -4.86 -39.24
N SER A 291 1.97 -4.38 -38.66
CA SER A 291 2.43 -2.99 -38.87
C SER A 291 2.87 -2.73 -40.30
N LYS A 292 3.56 -3.67 -40.97
CA LYS A 292 3.89 -3.57 -42.41
C LYS A 292 2.64 -3.37 -43.26
N LYS A 293 1.55 -4.04 -42.89
CA LYS A 293 0.27 -3.97 -43.62
C LYS A 293 -0.49 -2.67 -43.35
N TYR A 294 -0.72 -2.34 -42.08
CA TYR A 294 -1.64 -1.26 -41.71
C TYR A 294 -0.97 0.10 -41.50
N ALA A 295 0.28 0.11 -41.06
CA ALA A 295 1.06 1.30 -40.77
C ALA A 295 2.45 1.25 -41.43
N PRO A 296 2.56 1.08 -42.76
CA PRO A 296 3.86 0.97 -43.43
C PRO A 296 4.72 2.22 -43.22
N LYS A 297 6.04 2.08 -43.40
CA LYS A 297 6.97 3.21 -43.40
C LYS A 297 6.54 4.20 -44.49
N THR A 298 6.34 5.47 -44.11
CA THR A 298 6.18 6.57 -45.06
C THR A 298 7.55 7.00 -45.57
N GLU A 299 7.71 7.14 -46.89
CA GLU A 299 8.98 7.55 -47.53
C GLU A 299 9.38 9.01 -47.21
N ALA A 300 8.44 9.83 -46.73
CA ALA A 300 8.72 11.21 -46.36
C ALA A 300 9.16 11.32 -44.88
N PRO A 301 10.33 11.93 -44.58
CA PRO A 301 10.70 12.35 -43.23
C PRO A 301 9.95 13.65 -42.90
N SER A 302 8.62 13.60 -42.82
CA SER A 302 7.89 14.68 -42.15
C SER A 302 8.10 14.55 -40.64
N LYS A 303 7.95 15.65 -39.91
CA LYS A 303 8.28 15.80 -38.48
C LYS A 303 7.58 14.79 -37.53
N ASP A 304 6.62 14.00 -38.01
CA ASP A 304 5.95 12.94 -37.25
C ASP A 304 6.57 11.57 -37.58
N LYS A 305 7.32 10.99 -36.63
CA LYS A 305 7.83 9.60 -36.75
C LYS A 305 6.66 8.65 -37.01
N SER A 306 6.64 7.99 -38.17
CA SER A 306 5.63 6.98 -38.51
C SER A 306 5.48 5.91 -37.41
N VAL A 307 4.28 5.36 -37.22
CA VAL A 307 4.02 4.36 -36.17
C VAL A 307 4.97 3.16 -36.30
N TYR A 308 5.30 2.74 -37.53
CA TYR A 308 6.30 1.69 -37.75
C TYR A 308 7.66 2.03 -37.14
N ASN A 309 8.16 3.26 -37.34
CA ASN A 309 9.46 3.69 -36.81
C ASN A 309 9.43 3.88 -35.28
N ARG A 310 8.24 4.12 -34.70
CA ARG A 310 8.04 4.11 -33.25
C ARG A 310 8.12 2.68 -32.69
N LEU A 311 7.66 1.67 -33.43
CA LEU A 311 7.66 0.25 -33.02
C LEU A 311 8.99 -0.46 -33.30
N PHE A 312 9.64 -0.18 -34.43
CA PHE A 312 10.75 -0.97 -34.97
C PHE A 312 11.89 -0.10 -35.51
N LYS A 313 13.12 -0.64 -35.48
CA LYS A 313 14.33 -0.02 -36.02
C LYS A 313 15.21 -1.05 -36.76
N PRO A 314 16.01 -0.65 -37.76
CA PRO A 314 16.97 -1.54 -38.41
C PRO A 314 18.03 -2.04 -37.41
N THR A 315 18.46 -3.31 -37.54
CA THR A 315 19.49 -3.93 -36.66
C THR A 315 20.85 -3.23 -36.72
N SER A 316 21.16 -2.52 -37.81
CA SER A 316 22.37 -1.68 -37.90
C SER A 316 22.38 -0.50 -36.93
N THR A 317 21.25 -0.19 -36.29
CA THR A 317 21.15 0.81 -35.22
C THR A 317 21.56 0.17 -33.90
N ILE A 318 22.52 0.75 -33.17
CA ILE A 318 22.92 0.28 -31.84
C ILE A 318 21.68 0.13 -30.96
N VAL A 319 21.36 -1.11 -30.54
CA VAL A 319 20.25 -1.36 -29.63
C VAL A 319 20.53 -0.64 -28.32
N ASN A 320 19.72 0.37 -27.99
CA ASN A 320 19.83 1.11 -26.74
C ASN A 320 19.43 0.21 -25.56
N THR A 321 20.37 -0.62 -25.10
CA THR A 321 20.21 -1.46 -23.90
C THR A 321 20.62 -0.71 -22.62
N ARG A 322 20.81 0.61 -22.70
CA ARG A 322 21.25 1.45 -21.58
C ARG A 322 20.36 1.26 -20.35
N TYR A 323 19.05 1.44 -20.49
CA TYR A 323 18.10 1.32 -19.38
C TYR A 323 18.04 -0.10 -18.82
N MET A 324 18.17 -1.12 -19.68
CA MET A 324 18.29 -2.51 -19.24
C MET A 324 19.55 -2.73 -18.38
N ARG A 325 20.70 -2.20 -18.81
CA ARG A 325 21.96 -2.28 -18.05
C ARG A 325 21.88 -1.51 -16.73
N LEU A 326 21.31 -0.30 -16.75
CA LEU A 326 21.10 0.50 -15.54
C LEU A 326 20.12 -0.18 -14.57
N LEU A 327 19.07 -0.83 -15.07
CA LEU A 327 18.13 -1.59 -14.24
C LEU A 327 18.80 -2.80 -13.60
N LYS A 328 19.64 -3.53 -14.33
CA LYS A 328 20.46 -4.60 -13.74
C LYS A 328 21.40 -4.07 -12.67
N LYS A 329 22.06 -2.93 -12.93
CA LYS A 329 22.94 -2.26 -11.97
C LYS A 329 22.17 -1.84 -10.71
N SER A 330 20.98 -1.25 -10.85
CA SER A 330 20.16 -0.86 -9.70
C SER A 330 19.69 -2.07 -8.89
N GLN A 331 19.28 -3.16 -9.54
CA GLN A 331 18.94 -4.41 -8.84
C GLN A 331 20.14 -4.98 -8.08
N GLN A 332 21.34 -4.95 -8.67
CA GLN A 332 22.57 -5.37 -7.99
C GLN A 332 22.89 -4.48 -6.79
N ILE A 333 22.72 -3.15 -6.91
CA ILE A 333 22.91 -2.21 -5.80
C ILE A 333 21.92 -2.54 -4.67
N MET A 334 20.64 -2.70 -4.99
CA MET A 334 19.61 -3.03 -4.00
C MET A 334 19.87 -4.38 -3.32
N ALA A 335 20.41 -5.36 -4.05
CA ALA A 335 20.74 -6.69 -3.54
C ALA A 335 22.07 -6.77 -2.76
N ARG A 336 22.92 -5.74 -2.79
CA ARG A 336 24.29 -5.77 -2.24
C ARG A 336 24.38 -6.21 -0.77
N TYR A 337 23.36 -5.85 0.01
CA TYR A 337 23.28 -6.14 1.44
C TYR A 337 22.11 -7.08 1.77
N LYS A 338 21.64 -7.84 0.78
CA LYS A 338 20.59 -8.85 0.97
C LYS A 338 21.15 -10.04 1.75
N ILE A 339 21.17 -9.90 3.06
CA ILE A 339 21.53 -10.92 4.04
C ILE A 339 20.30 -11.47 4.79
N PHE A 340 19.12 -11.13 4.30
CA PHE A 340 17.82 -11.49 4.87
C PHE A 340 16.89 -11.89 3.72
N PRO A 341 15.94 -12.82 3.93
CA PRO A 341 15.04 -13.27 2.86
C PRO A 341 14.22 -12.13 2.26
N PHE A 342 13.90 -11.12 3.08
CA PHE A 342 13.10 -9.95 2.69
C PHE A 342 13.99 -8.70 2.60
N THR A 343 13.77 -7.91 1.56
CA THR A 343 14.47 -6.62 1.36
C THR A 343 13.74 -5.49 2.06
N ASP A 344 12.40 -5.56 2.09
CA ASP A 344 11.52 -4.59 2.73
C ASP A 344 10.17 -5.23 3.06
N LYS A 345 9.32 -4.51 3.82
CA LYS A 345 8.01 -5.00 4.29
C LYS A 345 7.03 -5.39 3.17
N THR A 346 7.19 -4.88 1.96
CA THR A 346 6.30 -5.24 0.83
C THR A 346 6.50 -6.69 0.36
N GLN A 347 7.66 -7.29 0.69
CA GLN A 347 7.96 -8.69 0.43
C GLN A 347 7.44 -9.63 1.52
N LEU A 348 6.93 -9.12 2.65
CA LEU A 348 6.27 -9.97 3.62
C LEU A 348 4.97 -10.56 3.02
N PRO A 349 4.69 -11.86 3.24
CA PRO A 349 3.37 -12.42 3.00
C PRO A 349 2.32 -11.62 3.78
N ALA A 350 1.46 -10.87 3.08
CA ALA A 350 0.23 -10.39 3.72
C ALA A 350 -0.81 -11.49 3.68
N TYR A 351 -1.64 -11.53 4.72
CA TYR A 351 -2.76 -12.44 4.77
C TYR A 351 -3.76 -12.15 3.67
N LYS A 352 -4.45 -13.21 3.28
CA LYS A 352 -5.47 -13.22 2.24
C LYS A 352 -6.40 -14.40 2.47
N SER A 353 -7.51 -14.40 1.75
CA SER A 353 -8.41 -15.55 1.73
C SER A 353 -7.80 -16.71 0.96
N VAL A 354 -7.64 -17.88 1.58
CA VAL A 354 -7.13 -19.13 0.96
C VAL A 354 -8.14 -20.27 1.09
N PRO A 355 -8.18 -21.24 0.15
CA PRO A 355 -9.09 -22.37 0.23
C PRO A 355 -8.69 -23.38 1.31
N TYR A 356 -9.67 -24.08 1.89
CA TYR A 356 -9.39 -25.21 2.77
C TYR A 356 -8.59 -26.28 2.05
N TYR A 357 -7.64 -26.88 2.75
CA TYR A 357 -6.88 -28.04 2.36
C TYR A 357 -7.27 -29.23 3.24
N THR A 358 -7.31 -30.42 2.64
CA THR A 358 -7.54 -31.67 3.39
C THR A 358 -6.39 -32.63 3.09
N ARG A 359 -5.72 -33.12 4.14
CA ARG A 359 -4.65 -34.12 3.97
C ARG A 359 -5.20 -35.47 3.51
N LYS A 360 -6.43 -35.79 3.91
CA LYS A 360 -7.13 -37.02 3.48
C LYS A 360 -7.18 -37.17 1.95
N ASN A 361 -7.54 -36.09 1.24
CA ASN A 361 -7.70 -36.11 -0.21
C ASN A 361 -6.51 -35.48 -0.95
N LYS A 362 -5.54 -34.93 -0.20
CA LYS A 362 -4.40 -34.14 -0.70
C LYS A 362 -4.82 -33.03 -1.68
N SER A 363 -5.97 -32.41 -1.45
CA SER A 363 -6.58 -31.44 -2.37
C SER A 363 -7.13 -30.22 -1.64
N PHE A 364 -7.12 -29.07 -2.33
CA PHE A 364 -7.80 -27.85 -1.90
C PHE A 364 -9.29 -27.90 -2.26
N SER A 365 -10.14 -27.27 -1.44
CA SER A 365 -11.55 -27.07 -1.75
C SER A 365 -11.72 -26.06 -2.90
N PHE A 366 -12.64 -26.40 -3.81
CA PHE A 366 -13.06 -25.51 -4.88
C PHE A 366 -14.27 -24.65 -4.50
N ASN A 367 -14.89 -24.90 -3.34
CA ASN A 367 -16.03 -24.13 -2.85
C ASN A 367 -15.56 -22.78 -2.31
N ARG A 368 -16.11 -21.68 -2.83
CA ARG A 368 -15.74 -20.32 -2.41
C ARG A 368 -16.13 -19.99 -0.97
N LEU A 369 -17.10 -20.72 -0.41
CA LEU A 369 -17.51 -20.60 1.00
C LEU A 369 -16.55 -21.35 1.94
N GLU A 370 -15.67 -22.17 1.39
CA GLU A 370 -14.69 -22.98 2.12
C GLU A 370 -13.30 -22.37 2.05
N ARG A 371 -13.22 -21.12 2.52
CA ARG A 371 -12.00 -20.32 2.57
C ARG A 371 -11.86 -19.66 3.94
N TYR A 372 -10.64 -19.30 4.30
CA TYR A 372 -10.32 -18.61 5.55
C TYR A 372 -9.21 -17.58 5.35
N SER A 373 -9.05 -16.68 6.31
CA SER A 373 -7.96 -15.71 6.34
C SER A 373 -6.70 -16.37 6.89
N ASN A 374 -5.60 -16.37 6.12
CA ASN A 374 -4.39 -17.10 6.49
C ASN A 374 -3.40 -16.26 7.34
N CYS A 375 -3.89 -15.47 8.30
CA CYS A 375 -3.07 -14.50 9.03
C CYS A 375 -1.97 -15.14 9.88
N VAL A 376 -2.31 -16.13 10.69
CA VAL A 376 -1.35 -16.85 11.54
C VAL A 376 -0.41 -17.69 10.67
N GLU A 377 -0.92 -18.27 9.59
CA GLU A 377 -0.15 -19.04 8.63
C GLU A 377 0.90 -18.16 7.94
N CYS A 378 0.56 -16.93 7.53
CA CYS A 378 1.50 -15.96 6.96
C CYS A 378 2.56 -15.53 7.98
N MET A 379 2.19 -15.38 9.25
CA MET A 379 3.13 -15.08 10.33
C MET A 379 4.14 -16.22 10.51
N ILE A 380 3.68 -17.48 10.56
CA ILE A 380 4.54 -18.67 10.66
C ILE A 380 5.39 -18.82 9.37
N LEU A 381 4.82 -18.59 8.17
CA LEU A 381 5.56 -18.61 6.90
C LEU A 381 6.74 -17.64 6.93
N SER A 382 6.49 -16.42 7.37
CA SER A 382 7.50 -15.37 7.38
C SER A 382 8.61 -15.71 8.38
N LEU A 383 8.26 -16.29 9.53
CA LEU A 383 9.24 -16.82 10.47
C LEU A 383 10.08 -17.92 9.82
N PHE A 384 9.48 -18.94 9.20
CA PHE A 384 10.23 -20.00 8.51
C PHE A 384 11.07 -19.49 7.35
N CYS A 385 10.61 -18.48 6.61
CA CYS A 385 11.45 -17.82 5.61
C CYS A 385 12.73 -17.27 6.25
N CYS A 386 12.67 -16.69 7.44
CA CYS A 386 13.86 -16.19 8.14
C CYS A 386 14.72 -17.33 8.72
N LEU A 387 14.10 -18.37 9.26
CA LEU A 387 14.81 -19.51 9.86
C LEU A 387 15.53 -20.37 8.82
N ALA A 388 14.91 -20.59 7.65
CA ALA A 388 15.43 -21.41 6.57
C ALA A 388 16.45 -20.68 5.68
N TYR A 389 16.52 -19.36 5.74
CA TYR A 389 17.39 -18.58 4.86
C TYR A 389 18.85 -18.71 5.26
N ASP A 390 19.69 -19.15 4.33
CA ASP A 390 21.15 -19.14 4.40
C ASP A 390 21.67 -17.78 3.91
N PRO A 391 22.08 -16.85 4.81
CA PRO A 391 22.55 -15.54 4.40
C PRO A 391 23.94 -15.57 3.75
N ALA A 392 24.69 -16.68 3.85
CA ALA A 392 25.98 -16.83 3.18
C ALA A 392 25.81 -17.23 1.70
N LYS A 393 24.84 -18.09 1.42
CA LYS A 393 24.58 -18.61 0.06
C LYS A 393 23.41 -17.92 -0.64
N GLY A 394 22.57 -17.18 0.09
CA GLY A 394 21.41 -16.47 -0.44
C GLY A 394 20.26 -17.39 -0.88
N ILE A 395 20.18 -18.59 -0.31
CA ILE A 395 19.20 -19.65 -0.63
C ILE A 395 18.48 -20.10 0.63
N TYR A 396 17.37 -20.82 0.49
CA TYR A 396 16.71 -21.46 1.61
C TYR A 396 17.13 -22.92 1.75
N ARG A 397 17.23 -23.40 2.99
CA ARG A 397 17.55 -24.79 3.34
C ARG A 397 16.87 -25.17 4.65
N THR A 398 16.68 -26.46 4.87
CA THR A 398 16.07 -26.99 6.11
C THR A 398 16.96 -28.04 6.78
N ASP A 399 18.13 -28.34 6.22
CA ASP A 399 19.02 -29.39 6.70
C ASP A 399 19.61 -29.10 8.09
N HIS A 400 19.76 -27.82 8.44
CA HIS A 400 20.17 -27.39 9.79
C HIS A 400 19.06 -27.53 10.84
N MET A 401 17.80 -27.73 10.44
CA MET A 401 16.66 -27.85 11.37
C MET A 401 16.45 -29.28 11.90
N GLY A 402 17.27 -30.23 11.47
CA GLY A 402 17.12 -31.65 11.79
C GLY A 402 16.10 -32.36 10.89
N HIS A 403 15.45 -33.40 11.40
CA HIS A 403 14.46 -34.17 10.64
C HIS A 403 13.14 -33.42 10.62
N VAL A 404 12.86 -32.67 9.55
CA VAL A 404 11.60 -31.91 9.36
C VAL A 404 10.51 -32.76 8.66
N SER A 405 9.29 -32.24 8.51
CA SER A 405 8.25 -32.90 7.70
C SER A 405 8.56 -32.89 6.21
N GLU A 406 8.12 -33.93 5.48
CA GLU A 406 8.28 -34.03 4.03
C GLU A 406 7.69 -32.82 3.30
N GLU A 407 6.53 -32.32 3.76
CA GLU A 407 5.91 -31.14 3.14
C GLU A 407 6.73 -29.86 3.37
N LEU A 408 7.39 -29.71 4.52
CA LEU A 408 8.27 -28.56 4.79
C LEU A 408 9.55 -28.63 3.94
N GLU A 409 10.16 -29.80 3.86
CA GLU A 409 11.36 -30.03 3.03
C GLU A 409 11.05 -29.83 1.54
N GLU A 410 9.93 -30.38 1.05
CA GLU A 410 9.43 -30.16 -0.32
C GLU A 410 9.27 -28.66 -0.57
N PHE A 411 8.60 -27.94 0.33
CA PHE A 411 8.33 -26.51 0.21
C PHE A 411 9.62 -25.69 0.07
N PHE A 412 10.62 -25.93 0.93
CA PHE A 412 11.88 -25.19 0.93
C PHE A 412 12.95 -25.71 -0.05
N SER A 413 12.67 -26.77 -0.80
CA SER A 413 13.63 -27.37 -1.73
C SER A 413 14.15 -26.41 -2.81
N LEU A 414 15.39 -26.64 -3.27
CA LEU A 414 16.04 -25.83 -4.31
C LEU A 414 15.23 -25.73 -5.61
N LYS A 415 14.39 -26.74 -5.92
CA LYS A 415 13.54 -26.76 -7.12
C LYS A 415 12.42 -25.73 -7.06
N ASN A 416 12.00 -25.33 -5.86
CA ASN A 416 10.94 -24.35 -5.66
C ASN A 416 11.48 -22.92 -5.48
N GLN A 417 12.80 -22.74 -5.50
CA GLN A 417 13.47 -21.45 -5.33
C GLN A 417 13.77 -20.78 -6.69
N PRO A 418 13.80 -19.44 -6.76
CA PRO A 418 13.61 -18.48 -5.67
C PRO A 418 12.14 -18.28 -5.26
N PHE A 419 11.89 -17.96 -3.98
CA PHE A 419 10.54 -17.67 -3.50
C PHE A 419 10.16 -16.21 -3.74
N ASP A 420 8.94 -16.03 -4.25
CA ASP A 420 8.21 -14.78 -4.16
C ASP A 420 7.05 -14.98 -3.19
N THR A 421 7.31 -14.58 -1.95
CA THR A 421 6.40 -14.66 -0.79
C THR A 421 5.10 -13.86 -0.96
N THR A 422 5.04 -12.97 -1.97
CA THR A 422 3.84 -12.19 -2.29
C THR A 422 2.86 -12.94 -3.20
N LYS A 423 3.28 -14.03 -3.85
CA LYS A 423 2.45 -14.80 -4.79
C LYS A 423 1.40 -15.66 -4.08
N ASP A 424 0.18 -15.66 -4.62
CA ASP A 424 -0.93 -16.48 -4.12
C ASP A 424 -0.63 -17.98 -4.18
N GLU A 425 -0.01 -18.44 -5.27
CA GLU A 425 0.41 -19.84 -5.39
C GLU A 425 1.36 -20.26 -4.26
N PHE A 426 2.31 -19.39 -3.93
CA PHE A 426 3.28 -19.66 -2.88
C PHE A 426 2.62 -19.75 -1.50
N GLN A 427 1.73 -18.81 -1.18
CA GLN A 427 0.98 -18.85 0.09
C GLN A 427 0.01 -20.05 0.16
N ARG A 428 -0.62 -20.45 -0.94
CA ARG A 428 -1.43 -21.68 -0.98
C ARG A 428 -0.58 -22.92 -0.72
N LYS A 429 0.59 -23.03 -1.36
CA LYS A 429 1.56 -24.10 -1.09
C LYS A 429 1.99 -24.11 0.38
N TRP A 430 2.15 -22.95 1.01
CA TRP A 430 2.45 -22.88 2.43
C TRP A 430 1.27 -23.39 3.30
N CYS A 431 0.04 -23.03 2.96
CA CYS A 431 -1.13 -23.49 3.71
C CYS A 431 -1.25 -25.03 3.69
N LYS A 432 -0.80 -25.71 2.62
CA LYS A 432 -0.66 -27.19 2.59
C LYS A 432 0.26 -27.71 3.70
N VAL A 433 1.33 -26.98 4.05
CA VAL A 433 2.32 -27.39 5.06
C VAL A 433 1.72 -27.38 6.47
N VAL A 434 0.86 -26.40 6.79
CA VAL A 434 0.37 -26.15 8.16
C VAL A 434 -1.10 -26.51 8.40
N ALA A 435 -1.87 -26.79 7.34
CA ALA A 435 -3.25 -27.24 7.46
C ALA A 435 -3.36 -28.73 7.81
N ASP A 436 -4.42 -29.08 8.54
CA ASP A 436 -4.87 -30.43 8.84
C ASP A 436 -3.76 -31.31 9.43
N LEU A 437 -2.91 -30.72 10.29
CA LEU A 437 -1.80 -31.41 10.95
C LEU A 437 -2.29 -32.53 11.87
N LYS A 438 -1.45 -33.52 12.21
CA LYS A 438 -1.89 -34.70 12.96
C LYS A 438 -1.99 -34.45 14.46
N GLU A 439 -1.16 -33.55 15.00
CA GLU A 439 -1.17 -33.23 16.43
C GLU A 439 -2.54 -32.67 16.89
N PRO A 440 -3.27 -33.39 17.76
CA PRO A 440 -4.59 -32.98 18.21
C PRO A 440 -4.61 -31.72 19.07
N SER A 441 -3.50 -31.39 19.76
CA SER A 441 -3.42 -30.21 20.64
C SER A 441 -3.29 -28.88 19.89
N ILE A 442 -3.11 -28.89 18.57
CA ILE A 442 -3.12 -27.67 17.76
C ILE A 442 -4.55 -27.14 17.68
N ALA A 443 -4.74 -25.89 18.10
CA ALA A 443 -6.01 -25.19 18.01
C ALA A 443 -6.20 -24.55 16.63
N TYR A 444 -7.39 -24.77 16.07
CA TYR A 444 -7.83 -24.18 14.81
C TYR A 444 -9.22 -23.56 15.01
N CYS A 445 -9.46 -22.41 14.39
CA CYS A 445 -10.76 -21.75 14.37
C CYS A 445 -11.76 -22.51 13.50
N ARG A 446 -11.33 -23.06 12.35
CA ARG A 446 -12.21 -23.69 11.36
C ARG A 446 -11.58 -24.91 10.69
N LYS A 447 -12.28 -26.04 10.74
CA LYS A 447 -12.00 -27.29 9.98
C LYS A 447 -10.50 -27.68 9.90
N ARG A 448 -9.75 -27.53 11.00
CA ARG A 448 -8.29 -27.76 11.06
C ARG A 448 -7.47 -27.02 9.98
N ASN A 449 -7.93 -25.85 9.54
CA ASN A 449 -7.31 -25.09 8.45
C ASN A 449 -6.87 -23.70 8.90
N GLU A 450 -7.76 -22.95 9.56
CA GLU A 450 -7.47 -21.62 10.11
C GLU A 450 -6.87 -21.77 11.50
N ILE A 451 -5.56 -21.53 11.65
CA ILE A 451 -4.85 -21.67 12.92
C ILE A 451 -5.32 -20.59 13.89
N ASP A 452 -5.67 -21.00 15.11
CA ASP A 452 -6.06 -20.06 16.17
C ASP A 452 -4.83 -19.32 16.72
N THR A 453 -4.98 -18.03 17.05
CA THR A 453 -3.88 -17.14 17.46
C THR A 453 -3.34 -17.48 18.85
N GLY A 454 -2.03 -17.35 19.08
CA GLY A 454 -1.44 -17.53 20.41
C GLY A 454 -0.03 -18.10 20.34
N LEU A 455 0.87 -17.62 21.20
CA LEU A 455 2.28 -18.02 21.15
C LEU A 455 2.46 -19.53 21.40
N ILE A 456 1.75 -20.10 22.38
CA ILE A 456 1.86 -21.53 22.71
C ILE A 456 1.33 -22.37 21.55
N ASN A 457 0.19 -21.99 20.97
CA ASN A 457 -0.36 -22.68 19.80
C ASN A 457 0.61 -22.62 18.59
N MET A 458 1.21 -21.46 18.32
CA MET A 458 2.22 -21.33 17.26
C MET A 458 3.43 -22.24 17.51
N LEU A 459 3.92 -22.34 18.75
CA LEU A 459 5.02 -23.23 19.10
C LEU A 459 4.65 -24.70 18.85
N MET A 460 3.40 -25.10 19.13
CA MET A 460 2.91 -26.45 18.84
C MET A 460 2.86 -26.73 17.33
N VAL A 461 2.39 -25.76 16.52
CA VAL A 461 2.42 -25.88 15.05
C VAL A 461 3.85 -26.02 14.53
N ILE A 462 4.78 -25.18 15.01
CA ILE A 462 6.19 -25.24 14.63
C ILE A 462 6.77 -26.61 15.00
N ALA A 463 6.54 -27.08 16.23
CA ALA A 463 7.00 -28.38 16.71
C ALA A 463 6.50 -29.55 15.85
N GLU A 464 5.24 -29.53 15.43
CA GLU A 464 4.69 -30.53 14.53
C GLU A 464 5.33 -30.48 13.14
N VAL A 465 5.48 -29.28 12.55
CA VAL A 465 6.03 -29.11 11.19
C VAL A 465 7.50 -29.51 11.09
N ILE A 466 8.27 -29.33 12.17
CA ILE A 466 9.66 -29.78 12.26
C ILE A 466 9.79 -31.23 12.77
N ASN A 467 8.69 -32.00 12.86
CA ASN A 467 8.69 -33.37 13.38
C ASN A 467 9.38 -33.48 14.77
N ALA A 468 9.15 -32.51 15.66
CA ALA A 468 9.69 -32.53 17.01
C ALA A 468 9.25 -33.79 17.78
N PRO A 469 10.12 -34.33 18.65
CA PRO A 469 9.82 -35.54 19.40
C PRO A 469 8.67 -35.30 20.39
N ARG A 470 8.04 -36.40 20.84
CA ARG A 470 6.84 -36.31 21.68
C ARG A 470 7.12 -35.57 22.98
N GLU A 471 8.30 -35.73 23.58
CA GLU A 471 8.65 -35.03 24.82
C GLU A 471 8.65 -33.50 24.66
N GLU A 472 9.06 -32.99 23.49
CA GLU A 472 9.06 -31.55 23.20
C GLU A 472 7.62 -31.03 23.04
N LYS A 473 6.75 -31.80 22.39
CA LYS A 473 5.32 -31.48 22.26
C LYS A 473 4.61 -31.53 23.61
N ASP A 474 4.88 -32.54 24.42
CA ASP A 474 4.31 -32.67 25.76
C ASP A 474 4.74 -31.51 26.68
N LYS A 475 5.98 -30.99 26.51
CA LYS A 475 6.43 -29.78 27.21
C LYS A 475 5.62 -28.53 26.81
N ILE A 476 5.36 -28.34 25.51
CA ILE A 476 4.52 -27.23 25.04
C ILE A 476 3.08 -27.38 25.55
N LEU A 477 2.54 -28.59 25.52
CA LEU A 477 1.20 -28.90 26.05
C LEU A 477 1.13 -28.56 27.55
N GLY A 478 2.16 -28.92 28.33
CA GLY A 478 2.27 -28.55 29.73
C GLY A 478 2.27 -27.04 29.99
N PHE A 479 2.74 -26.21 29.05
CA PHE A 479 2.58 -24.75 29.16
C PHE A 479 1.11 -24.34 29.05
N SER A 480 0.36 -24.92 28.11
CA SER A 480 -1.07 -24.65 27.94
C SER A 480 -1.87 -25.09 29.17
N GLU A 481 -1.58 -26.29 29.71
CA GLU A 481 -2.25 -26.81 30.91
C GLU A 481 -2.00 -25.96 32.15
N LYS A 482 -0.76 -25.49 32.37
CA LYS A 482 -0.42 -24.58 33.47
C LYS A 482 -1.05 -23.19 33.35
N LEU A 483 -1.41 -22.78 32.12
CA LEU A 483 -2.04 -21.50 31.83
C LEU A 483 -3.55 -21.55 32.02
N ASN A 484 -4.19 -22.68 31.69
CA ASN A 484 -5.62 -22.89 31.86
C ASN A 484 -6.06 -22.69 33.33
N GLY A 485 -7.03 -21.80 33.54
CA GLY A 485 -7.62 -21.52 34.86
C GLY A 485 -7.03 -20.32 35.63
N LYS A 486 -6.03 -19.60 35.09
CA LYS A 486 -5.49 -18.38 35.70
C LYS A 486 -6.08 -17.11 35.05
N ILE A 487 -7.12 -16.55 35.67
CA ILE A 487 -7.87 -15.38 35.15
C ILE A 487 -7.18 -14.05 35.47
N SER A 488 -6.28 -13.98 36.47
CA SER A 488 -5.42 -12.81 36.73
C SER A 488 -4.36 -13.13 37.79
N GLY A 489 -3.18 -12.50 37.71
CA GLY A 489 -2.07 -12.65 38.68
C GLY A 489 -1.04 -13.72 38.29
N LEU A 490 0.17 -13.25 37.93
CA LEU A 490 1.20 -13.98 37.19
C LEU A 490 1.91 -15.11 37.98
N ASP A 491 2.22 -16.20 37.27
CA ASP A 491 3.39 -17.02 37.60
C ASP A 491 4.56 -16.57 36.71
N CYS A 492 5.44 -15.73 37.25
CA CYS A 492 6.66 -15.27 36.56
C CYS A 492 7.51 -16.44 36.02
N LYS A 493 7.41 -17.62 36.66
CA LYS A 493 8.16 -18.82 36.26
C LYS A 493 7.65 -19.38 34.93
N LEU A 494 6.34 -19.48 34.73
CA LEU A 494 5.77 -19.99 33.47
C LEU A 494 6.16 -19.10 32.28
N TYR A 495 6.07 -17.77 32.42
CA TYR A 495 6.51 -16.85 31.37
C TYR A 495 8.00 -16.98 31.09
N HIS A 496 8.81 -17.16 32.13
CA HIS A 496 10.23 -17.41 31.95
C HIS A 496 10.48 -18.72 31.18
N GLU A 497 9.80 -19.81 31.56
CA GLU A 497 9.86 -21.10 30.86
C GLU A 497 9.46 -21.00 29.38
N ILE A 498 8.36 -20.31 29.08
CA ILE A 498 7.91 -20.06 27.70
C ILE A 498 8.93 -19.23 26.93
N LYS A 499 9.41 -18.11 27.50
CA LYS A 499 10.41 -17.24 26.85
C LYS A 499 11.70 -17.98 26.54
N GLU A 500 12.24 -18.73 27.50
CA GLU A 500 13.48 -19.47 27.31
C GLU A 500 13.32 -20.61 26.31
N TYR A 501 12.18 -21.30 26.33
CA TYR A 501 11.87 -22.32 25.32
C TYR A 501 11.76 -21.71 23.91
N THR A 502 10.99 -20.63 23.75
CA THR A 502 10.87 -19.93 22.46
C THR A 502 12.23 -19.45 21.96
N LYS A 503 13.07 -18.89 22.84
CA LYS A 503 14.44 -18.48 22.50
C LYS A 503 15.28 -19.66 22.01
N ALA A 504 15.26 -20.77 22.75
CA ALA A 504 16.02 -21.96 22.40
C ALA A 504 15.55 -22.56 21.06
N LEU A 505 14.23 -22.66 20.84
CA LEU A 505 13.66 -23.20 19.61
C LEU A 505 14.02 -22.35 18.39
N VAL A 506 13.79 -21.04 18.44
CA VAL A 506 14.06 -20.13 17.31
C VAL A 506 15.56 -20.09 16.99
N LYS A 507 16.44 -20.10 18.01
CA LYS A 507 17.90 -20.19 17.81
C LYS A 507 18.30 -21.51 17.16
N ARG A 508 17.76 -22.63 17.66
CA ARG A 508 18.03 -23.98 17.11
C ARG A 508 17.63 -24.11 15.64
N LEU A 509 16.50 -23.50 15.26
CA LEU A 509 15.98 -23.59 13.89
C LEU A 509 16.59 -22.56 12.94
N SER A 510 17.32 -21.56 13.43
CA SER A 510 17.88 -20.52 12.57
C SER A 510 19.18 -20.95 11.93
N ASN A 511 19.32 -20.67 10.64
CA ASN A 511 20.61 -20.77 9.95
C ASN A 511 21.51 -19.55 10.20
N THR A 512 21.01 -18.52 10.88
CA THR A 512 21.79 -17.36 11.31
C THR A 512 22.28 -17.60 12.73
N GLU A 513 23.58 -17.47 12.97
CA GLU A 513 24.17 -17.73 14.31
C GLU A 513 23.67 -16.73 15.36
N ASN A 514 23.62 -15.43 15.01
CA ASN A 514 23.25 -14.37 15.95
C ASN A 514 21.77 -14.05 15.83
N VAL A 515 20.96 -14.70 16.69
CA VAL A 515 19.53 -14.43 16.82
C VAL A 515 19.19 -14.01 18.25
N GLU A 516 18.56 -12.85 18.39
CA GLU A 516 18.05 -12.34 19.66
C GLU A 516 16.53 -12.19 19.59
N ILE A 517 15.85 -12.51 20.68
CA ILE A 517 14.38 -12.42 20.76
C ILE A 517 14.01 -11.59 21.97
N HIS A 518 13.28 -10.50 21.71
CA HIS A 518 12.72 -9.63 22.73
C HIS A 518 11.21 -9.80 22.78
N PHE A 519 10.66 -9.81 24.00
CA PHE A 519 9.24 -9.99 24.24
C PHE A 519 8.69 -8.72 24.90
N SER A 520 7.62 -8.15 24.34
CA SER A 520 6.94 -6.97 24.87
C SER A 520 5.45 -7.24 25.07
N GLY A 521 4.90 -6.74 26.17
CA GLY A 521 3.45 -6.82 26.45
C GLY A 521 2.88 -8.23 26.52
N LEU A 522 3.66 -9.23 26.98
CA LEU A 522 3.16 -10.60 27.08
C LEU A 522 2.07 -10.70 28.15
N ASN A 523 0.89 -11.17 27.75
CA ASN A 523 -0.27 -11.31 28.63
C ASN A 523 -0.97 -12.65 28.42
N SER A 524 -1.60 -13.15 29.47
CA SER A 524 -2.49 -14.31 29.38
C SER A 524 -3.79 -13.82 28.78
N THR A 525 -4.25 -14.47 27.72
CA THR A 525 -5.46 -14.07 26.99
C THR A 525 -6.38 -15.26 26.92
N VAL A 526 -7.61 -15.05 27.39
CA VAL A 526 -8.70 -16.02 27.26
C VAL A 526 -9.46 -15.68 25.98
N TYR A 527 -9.49 -16.62 25.05
CA TYR A 527 -10.18 -16.48 23.78
C TYR A 527 -11.66 -16.82 23.92
N ASN A 528 -12.48 -16.44 22.93
CA ASN A 528 -13.94 -16.57 22.97
C ASN A 528 -14.42 -18.02 23.13
N ASN A 529 -13.59 -19.00 22.75
CA ASN A 529 -13.83 -20.43 22.93
C ASN A 529 -13.43 -20.97 24.32
N GLY A 530 -13.03 -20.09 25.25
CA GLY A 530 -12.55 -20.45 26.59
C GLY A 530 -11.09 -20.92 26.65
N ARG A 531 -10.41 -21.05 25.51
CA ARG A 531 -8.98 -21.41 25.45
C ARG A 531 -8.14 -20.27 26.01
N SER A 532 -7.11 -20.59 26.80
CA SER A 532 -6.12 -19.61 27.26
C SER A 532 -4.81 -19.76 26.47
N ASP A 533 -4.23 -18.66 26.02
CA ASP A 533 -2.90 -18.60 25.40
C ASP A 533 -2.17 -17.30 25.78
N VAL A 534 -0.96 -17.12 25.26
CA VAL A 534 -0.14 -15.92 25.46
C VAL A 534 -0.25 -15.01 24.24
N SER A 535 -0.71 -13.78 24.48
CA SER A 535 -0.67 -12.65 23.55
C SER A 535 0.53 -11.75 23.85
N GLY A 536 0.82 -10.82 22.95
CA GLY A 536 1.90 -9.84 23.05
C GLY A 536 2.73 -9.78 21.78
N GLN A 537 3.94 -9.25 21.88
CA GLN A 537 4.80 -9.04 20.72
C GLN A 537 6.15 -9.75 20.89
N LEU A 538 6.59 -10.38 19.80
CA LEU A 538 7.92 -10.97 19.65
C LEU A 538 8.70 -10.18 18.60
N THR A 539 9.76 -9.50 19.04
CA THR A 539 10.75 -8.92 18.12
C THR A 539 11.92 -9.86 17.98
N ILE A 540 12.10 -10.43 16.79
CA ILE A 540 13.19 -11.34 16.47
C ILE A 540 14.22 -10.59 15.64
N THR A 541 15.43 -10.51 16.17
CA THR A 541 16.57 -9.79 15.60
C THR A 541 17.58 -10.78 15.06
N PHE A 542 17.85 -10.71 13.76
CA PHE A 542 18.86 -11.50 13.07
C PHE A 542 20.05 -10.61 12.74
N GLU A 543 21.24 -10.98 13.20
CA GLU A 543 22.49 -10.27 12.88
C GLU A 543 23.41 -11.15 12.04
N TYR A 544 23.82 -10.63 10.88
CA TYR A 544 24.81 -11.27 10.03
C TYR A 544 25.68 -10.22 9.35
N LYS A 545 27.01 -10.38 9.39
CA LYS A 545 27.99 -9.45 8.82
C LYS A 545 27.69 -7.97 9.11
N SER A 546 27.42 -7.66 10.39
CA SER A 546 27.16 -6.28 10.87
C SER A 546 25.87 -5.63 10.37
N ILE A 547 24.96 -6.43 9.80
CA ILE A 547 23.62 -6.00 9.39
C ILE A 547 22.61 -6.71 10.29
N THR A 548 21.75 -5.92 10.90
CA THR A 548 20.73 -6.35 11.84
C THR A 548 19.35 -6.17 11.20
N ASN A 549 18.65 -7.28 10.95
CA ASN A 549 17.27 -7.27 10.48
C ASN A 549 16.34 -7.63 11.63
N ARG A 550 15.15 -7.03 11.69
CA ARG A 550 14.17 -7.34 12.73
C ARG A 550 12.80 -7.60 12.11
N ILE A 551 12.21 -8.72 12.50
CA ILE A 551 10.78 -8.99 12.29
C ILE A 551 10.06 -8.85 13.63
N VAL A 552 8.85 -8.30 13.58
CA VAL A 552 7.98 -8.18 14.74
C VAL A 552 6.74 -9.00 14.48
N LEU A 553 6.49 -9.99 15.34
CA LEU A 553 5.28 -10.78 15.34
C LEU A 553 4.37 -10.23 16.44
N GLY A 554 3.23 -9.67 16.05
CA GLY A 554 2.20 -9.24 16.99
C GLY A 554 1.13 -10.32 17.13
N ILE A 555 0.86 -10.73 18.36
CA ILE A 555 -0.10 -11.77 18.71
C ILE A 555 -1.18 -11.09 19.54
N GLU A 556 -2.36 -10.94 18.96
CA GLU A 556 -3.52 -10.32 19.60
C GLU A 556 -4.70 -11.29 19.59
N GLN A 557 -5.78 -10.94 20.28
CA GLN A 557 -6.97 -11.79 20.33
C GLN A 557 -7.61 -11.89 18.94
N GLY A 558 -7.55 -13.07 18.33
CA GLY A 558 -8.17 -13.35 17.03
C GLY A 558 -7.42 -12.81 15.81
N HIS A 559 -6.28 -12.14 16.01
CA HIS A 559 -5.45 -11.67 14.89
C HIS A 559 -3.93 -11.79 15.16
N GLY A 560 -3.19 -12.13 14.11
CA GLY A 560 -1.73 -12.14 14.11
C GLY A 560 -1.20 -11.11 13.10
N THR A 561 -0.30 -10.25 13.53
CA THR A 561 0.36 -9.26 12.66
C THR A 561 1.83 -9.61 12.47
N ILE A 562 2.35 -9.26 11.30
CA ILE A 562 3.78 -9.27 11.06
C ILE A 562 4.23 -7.94 10.48
N ASP A 563 5.34 -7.46 11.00
CA ASP A 563 6.04 -6.29 10.50
C ASP A 563 7.54 -6.57 10.37
N MET A 564 8.21 -5.78 9.54
CA MET A 564 9.66 -5.80 9.40
C MET A 564 10.17 -4.39 9.66
N LYS A 565 11.09 -4.27 10.63
CA LYS A 565 11.77 -2.99 10.84
C LYS A 565 12.86 -2.79 9.80
N PRO A 566 13.16 -1.53 9.42
CA PRO A 566 14.27 -1.23 8.55
C PRO A 566 15.55 -1.91 9.05
N ALA A 567 16.32 -2.48 8.12
CA ALA A 567 17.60 -3.08 8.44
C ALA A 567 18.53 -2.01 9.06
N ILE A 568 19.15 -2.34 10.18
CA ILE A 568 20.17 -1.49 10.80
C ILE A 568 21.52 -2.01 10.33
N MET A 569 22.26 -1.16 9.64
CA MET A 569 23.59 -1.48 9.14
C MET A 569 24.61 -0.76 10.00
N LYS A 570 25.53 -1.48 10.65
CA LYS A 570 26.70 -0.90 11.33
C LYS A 570 27.81 -0.54 10.33
N ILE A 571 27.50 -0.57 9.03
CA ILE A 571 28.36 -0.18 7.92
C ILE A 571 27.69 0.96 7.16
N LYS A 572 28.48 1.77 6.45
CA LYS A 572 27.94 2.82 5.56
C LYS A 572 27.04 2.16 4.51
N ASP A 573 25.75 2.48 4.53
CA ASP A 573 24.84 2.10 3.44
C ASP A 573 25.07 3.04 2.25
N ASP A 574 25.90 2.59 1.32
CA ASP A 574 26.23 3.31 0.09
C ASP A 574 25.25 3.05 -1.06
N ARG A 575 24.15 2.31 -0.82
CA ARG A 575 23.14 2.06 -1.86
C ARG A 575 22.47 3.33 -2.32
N ILE A 576 22.10 4.22 -1.39
CA ILE A 576 21.46 5.50 -1.72
C ILE A 576 22.39 6.36 -2.58
N GLU A 577 23.67 6.48 -2.21
CA GLU A 577 24.69 7.20 -2.99
C GLU A 577 24.79 6.64 -4.42
N LYS A 578 24.92 5.30 -4.55
CA LYS A 578 25.01 4.63 -5.86
C LYS A 578 23.73 4.67 -6.68
N MET A 579 22.57 4.66 -6.03
CA MET A 579 21.28 4.83 -6.70
C MET A 579 21.09 6.28 -7.15
N ASN A 580 21.56 7.25 -6.36
CA ASN A 580 21.58 8.66 -6.75
C ASN A 580 22.53 8.88 -7.94
N GLU A 581 23.70 8.24 -8.01
CA GLU A 581 24.54 8.29 -9.23
C GLU A 581 23.79 7.83 -10.49
N ILE A 582 22.93 6.81 -10.38
CA ILE A 582 22.07 6.36 -11.48
C ILE A 582 20.99 7.41 -11.78
N ALA A 583 20.37 7.97 -10.75
CA ALA A 583 19.34 9.00 -10.89
C ALA A 583 19.91 10.25 -11.56
N ASP A 584 21.05 10.76 -11.09
CA ASP A 584 21.75 11.92 -11.63
C ASP A 584 22.15 11.67 -13.09
N TYR A 585 22.62 10.48 -13.42
CA TYR A 585 22.92 10.11 -14.81
C TYR A 585 21.68 10.15 -15.72
N CYS A 586 20.50 9.81 -15.20
CA CYS A 586 19.23 9.97 -15.92
C CYS A 586 18.85 11.45 -16.06
N PHE A 587 18.88 12.22 -14.97
CA PHE A 587 18.50 13.64 -14.99
C PHE A 587 19.45 14.53 -15.81
N CYS A 588 20.75 14.24 -15.82
CA CYS A 588 21.74 15.01 -16.58
C CYS A 588 21.65 14.80 -18.10
N LYS A 589 21.14 13.66 -18.55
CA LYS A 589 21.01 13.37 -19.99
C LYS A 589 19.78 14.01 -20.59
N ASN A 590 18.66 13.96 -19.87
CA ASN A 590 17.39 14.61 -20.23
C ASN A 590 17.07 14.45 -21.72
N GLU A 591 17.14 13.22 -22.22
CA GLU A 591 16.79 12.89 -23.62
C GLU A 591 15.29 13.11 -23.88
N GLY A 592 14.51 13.25 -22.80
CA GLY A 592 13.10 13.62 -22.83
C GLY A 592 12.24 12.48 -23.37
N THR A 593 12.69 11.23 -23.24
CA THR A 593 11.91 10.07 -23.70
C THR A 593 11.05 9.51 -22.57
N PHE A 594 9.94 8.87 -22.93
CA PHE A 594 9.03 8.25 -21.97
C PHE A 594 9.72 7.16 -21.14
N ILE A 595 10.53 6.29 -21.76
CA ILE A 595 11.22 5.20 -21.05
C ILE A 595 12.30 5.73 -20.11
N GLU A 596 12.99 6.83 -20.47
CA GLU A 596 13.92 7.51 -19.57
C GLU A 596 13.21 8.03 -18.33
N ASN A 597 12.11 8.77 -18.51
CA ASN A 597 11.32 9.31 -17.40
C ASN A 597 10.72 8.19 -16.54
N LEU A 598 10.23 7.11 -17.15
CA LEU A 598 9.74 5.93 -16.47
C LEU A 598 10.85 5.27 -15.62
N PHE A 599 12.05 5.14 -16.18
CA PHE A 599 13.19 4.59 -15.47
C PHE A 599 13.66 5.51 -14.33
N ALA A 600 13.74 6.83 -14.56
CA ALA A 600 14.08 7.81 -13.52
C ALA A 600 13.08 7.76 -12.35
N ALA A 601 11.78 7.68 -12.65
CA ALA A 601 10.73 7.53 -11.65
C ALA A 601 10.84 6.20 -10.89
N TYR A 602 11.21 5.10 -11.57
CA TYR A 602 11.49 3.82 -10.95
C TYR A 602 12.70 3.88 -9.99
N ILE A 603 13.80 4.50 -10.38
CA ILE A 603 14.97 4.67 -9.51
C ILE A 603 14.60 5.50 -8.28
N ALA A 604 13.89 6.61 -8.47
CA ALA A 604 13.38 7.41 -7.36
C ALA A 604 12.43 6.62 -6.45
N TYR A 605 11.60 5.74 -7.02
CA TYR A 605 10.70 4.83 -6.29
C TYR A 605 11.48 3.83 -5.43
N GLU A 606 12.53 3.20 -5.96
CA GLU A 606 13.38 2.27 -5.21
C GLU A 606 14.20 2.99 -4.12
N ILE A 607 14.71 4.20 -4.38
CA ILE A 607 15.39 5.01 -3.36
C ILE A 607 14.45 5.25 -2.16
N ARG A 608 13.20 5.65 -2.40
CA ARG A 608 12.20 5.89 -1.34
C ARG A 608 11.90 4.65 -0.48
N LYS A 609 12.20 3.43 -0.94
CA LYS A 609 12.01 2.21 -0.12
C LYS A 609 13.08 2.07 0.97
N ILE A 610 14.28 2.58 0.72
CA ILE A 610 15.43 2.47 1.64
C ILE A 610 15.82 3.80 2.29
N ASP A 611 15.27 4.92 1.83
CA ASP A 611 15.46 6.23 2.46
C ASP A 611 14.70 6.35 3.78
N SER A 612 14.94 7.42 4.53
CA SER A 612 14.27 7.65 5.82
C SER A 612 12.76 7.88 5.64
N SER A 613 11.98 7.46 6.64
CA SER A 613 10.53 7.71 6.67
C SER A 613 10.22 9.20 6.55
N GLN A 614 10.99 10.04 7.24
CA GLN A 614 10.83 11.50 7.20
C GLN A 614 10.96 12.07 5.79
N LYS A 615 12.02 11.72 5.04
CA LYS A 615 12.19 12.22 3.67
C LYS A 615 11.11 11.74 2.72
N THR A 616 10.66 10.49 2.91
CA THR A 616 9.54 9.94 2.14
C THR A 616 8.24 10.69 2.43
N GLU A 617 7.99 11.03 3.70
CA GLU A 617 6.86 11.84 4.13
C GLU A 617 6.94 13.27 3.54
N ASP A 618 8.10 13.91 3.60
CA ASP A 618 8.33 15.25 3.06
C ASP A 618 8.08 15.29 1.53
N PHE A 619 8.54 14.27 0.81
CA PHE A 619 8.26 14.12 -0.61
C PHE A 619 6.76 13.94 -0.88
N MET A 620 6.08 13.10 -0.09
CA MET A 620 4.62 12.92 -0.19
C MET A 620 3.88 14.24 0.03
N LYS A 621 4.21 14.98 1.10
CA LYS A 621 3.64 16.30 1.40
C LYS A 621 3.85 17.27 0.22
N ALA A 622 5.03 17.28 -0.39
CA ALA A 622 5.33 18.11 -1.55
C ALA A 622 4.47 17.73 -2.77
N GLN A 623 4.27 16.43 -3.05
CA GLN A 623 3.40 16.01 -4.15
C GLN A 623 1.93 16.35 -3.88
N VAL A 624 1.42 16.19 -2.66
CA VAL A 624 0.05 16.59 -2.29
C VAL A 624 -0.15 18.09 -2.49
N ARG A 625 0.81 18.94 -2.06
CA ARG A 625 0.76 20.39 -2.30
C ARG A 625 0.72 20.73 -3.79
N ARG A 626 1.57 20.09 -4.60
CA ARG A 626 1.56 20.29 -6.06
C ARG A 626 0.21 19.91 -6.67
N THR A 627 -0.37 18.80 -6.24
CA THR A 627 -1.70 18.38 -6.70
C THR A 627 -2.79 19.38 -6.30
N ILE A 628 -2.73 19.96 -5.11
CA ILE A 628 -3.65 21.02 -4.69
C ILE A 628 -3.45 22.29 -5.53
N GLN A 629 -2.21 22.73 -5.75
CA GLN A 629 -1.86 23.89 -6.58
C GLN A 629 -2.34 23.73 -8.03
N ASN A 630 -2.36 22.50 -8.54
CA ASN A 630 -2.86 22.17 -9.88
C ASN A 630 -4.37 21.84 -9.91
N ASN A 631 -5.15 22.31 -8.93
CA ASN A 631 -6.60 22.07 -8.84
C ASN A 631 -7.00 20.59 -8.93
N HIS A 632 -6.15 19.70 -8.42
CA HIS A 632 -6.33 18.25 -8.41
C HIS A 632 -6.41 17.57 -9.78
N ILE A 633 -6.04 18.27 -10.86
CA ILE A 633 -6.05 17.72 -12.22
C ILE A 633 -5.06 16.55 -12.36
N ASP A 634 -3.91 16.63 -11.68
CA ASP A 634 -2.82 15.65 -11.74
C ASP A 634 -2.80 14.71 -10.52
N ILE A 635 -3.96 14.36 -9.95
CA ILE A 635 -4.06 13.46 -8.78
C ILE A 635 -3.41 12.08 -9.00
N ASN A 636 -3.30 11.63 -10.26
CA ASN A 636 -2.57 10.40 -10.62
C ASN A 636 -1.08 10.44 -10.23
N ARG A 637 -0.48 11.62 -10.07
CA ARG A 637 0.88 11.81 -9.51
C ARG A 637 1.08 11.05 -8.21
N LEU A 638 0.06 11.04 -7.34
CA LEU A 638 0.12 10.38 -6.04
C LEU A 638 0.21 8.86 -6.16
N LEU A 639 -0.27 8.29 -7.27
CA LEU A 639 -0.19 6.87 -7.59
C LEU A 639 1.23 6.41 -7.97
N LEU A 640 2.15 7.34 -8.25
CA LEU A 640 3.54 7.05 -8.63
C LEU A 640 4.53 7.15 -7.45
N ILE A 641 4.09 7.62 -6.27
CA ILE A 641 4.98 7.86 -5.11
C ILE A 641 5.50 6.54 -4.54
N LYS A 642 4.58 5.69 -4.06
CA LYS A 642 4.83 4.33 -3.60
C LYS A 642 3.52 3.52 -3.62
N LYS A 643 3.59 2.19 -3.48
CA LYS A 643 2.39 1.33 -3.39
C LYS A 643 1.52 1.74 -2.19
N ILE A 644 0.25 2.07 -2.43
CA ILE A 644 -0.72 2.48 -1.39
C ILE A 644 -1.33 1.23 -0.74
N ARG A 645 -0.51 0.43 -0.06
CA ARG A 645 -0.93 -0.83 0.58
C ARG A 645 -0.81 -0.76 2.10
N ASP A 646 0.33 -0.27 2.55
CA ASP A 646 0.71 -0.15 3.95
C ASP A 646 -0.23 0.78 4.73
N LEU A 647 -0.66 0.33 5.92
CA LEU A 647 -1.61 1.09 6.75
C LEU A 647 -1.04 2.44 7.19
N ASP A 648 0.24 2.49 7.59
CA ASP A 648 0.89 3.73 8.02
C ASP A 648 0.86 4.75 6.88
N TYR A 649 1.28 4.32 5.68
CA TYR A 649 1.24 5.21 4.53
C TYR A 649 -0.17 5.64 4.11
N LYS A 650 -1.16 4.73 4.16
CA LYS A 650 -2.56 5.07 3.88
C LYS A 650 -3.03 6.16 4.85
N ALA A 651 -2.72 6.00 6.14
CA ALA A 651 -3.08 6.98 7.17
C ALA A 651 -2.37 8.32 6.96
N GLU A 652 -1.06 8.33 6.70
CA GLU A 652 -0.28 9.54 6.41
C GLU A 652 -0.82 10.30 5.20
N LEU A 653 -1.01 9.61 4.07
CA LEU A 653 -1.50 10.20 2.82
C LEU A 653 -2.92 10.75 2.97
N LEU A 654 -3.82 9.97 3.60
CA LEU A 654 -5.18 10.39 3.90
C LEU A 654 -5.20 11.62 4.81
N THR A 655 -4.42 11.58 5.89
CA THR A 655 -4.32 12.69 6.86
C THR A 655 -3.79 13.95 6.21
N CYS A 656 -2.68 13.85 5.46
CA CYS A 656 -2.07 14.97 4.77
C CYS A 656 -3.03 15.62 3.79
N TYR A 657 -3.72 14.83 2.96
CA TYR A 657 -4.60 15.38 1.93
C TYR A 657 -5.83 16.03 2.56
N ILE A 658 -6.43 15.42 3.59
CA ILE A 658 -7.56 16.00 4.31
C ILE A 658 -7.15 17.30 5.03
N ALA A 659 -6.00 17.31 5.71
CA ALA A 659 -5.50 18.49 6.41
C ALA A 659 -5.25 19.66 5.45
N TYR A 660 -4.64 19.39 4.29
CA TYR A 660 -4.30 20.43 3.31
C TYR A 660 -5.48 20.89 2.45
N THR A 661 -6.64 20.24 2.55
CA THR A 661 -7.87 20.63 1.83
C THR A 661 -9.03 20.98 2.77
N MET A 662 -8.73 21.20 4.05
CA MET A 662 -9.74 21.45 5.09
C MET A 662 -10.50 22.77 4.88
N ASP A 663 -9.84 23.79 4.34
CA ASP A 663 -10.43 25.08 3.98
C ASP A 663 -11.29 25.02 2.71
N GLN A 664 -11.20 23.92 1.94
CA GLN A 664 -11.94 23.75 0.69
C GLN A 664 -13.31 23.12 0.91
N ASN A 665 -14.33 23.71 0.28
CA ASN A 665 -15.67 23.14 0.27
C ASN A 665 -15.82 22.06 -0.82
N LEU A 666 -15.23 20.89 -0.58
CA LEU A 666 -15.30 19.75 -1.49
C LEU A 666 -16.65 19.04 -1.40
N SER A 667 -17.26 18.71 -2.54
CA SER A 667 -18.50 17.91 -2.61
C SER A 667 -18.22 16.40 -2.52
N LYS A 668 -19.27 15.60 -2.25
CA LYS A 668 -19.20 14.12 -2.25
C LYS A 668 -18.71 13.50 -3.58
N THR A 669 -18.82 14.23 -4.69
CA THR A 669 -18.39 13.77 -6.02
C THR A 669 -17.02 14.30 -6.42
N HIS A 670 -16.40 15.14 -5.59
CA HIS A 670 -15.11 15.73 -5.87
C HIS A 670 -14.00 14.65 -5.96
N PRO A 671 -13.03 14.75 -6.90
CA PRO A 671 -11.99 13.74 -7.06
C PRO A 671 -11.21 13.43 -5.78
N VAL A 672 -10.91 14.43 -4.96
CA VAL A 672 -10.23 14.24 -3.66
C VAL A 672 -11.06 13.34 -2.74
N VAL A 673 -12.37 13.59 -2.61
CA VAL A 673 -13.26 12.80 -1.75
C VAL A 673 -13.36 11.36 -2.26
N ARG A 674 -13.42 11.16 -3.58
CA ARG A 674 -13.43 9.82 -4.18
C ARG A 674 -12.10 9.09 -3.95
N PHE A 675 -10.97 9.78 -4.13
CA PHE A 675 -9.63 9.23 -3.87
C PHE A 675 -9.45 8.80 -2.41
N THR A 676 -9.79 9.67 -1.46
CA THR A 676 -9.71 9.34 -0.03
C THR A 676 -10.73 8.29 0.38
N SER A 677 -11.95 8.31 -0.18
CA SER A 677 -12.95 7.24 0.00
C SER A 677 -12.43 5.89 -0.47
N ASN A 678 -11.65 5.87 -1.56
CA ASN A 678 -11.03 4.66 -2.05
C ASN A 678 -9.91 4.15 -1.13
N ILE A 679 -9.15 5.04 -0.48
CA ILE A 679 -8.20 4.63 0.56
C ILE A 679 -8.94 3.93 1.71
N LEU A 680 -10.05 4.52 2.17
CA LEU A 680 -10.89 3.96 3.24
C LEU A 680 -11.46 2.60 2.87
N GLY A 681 -12.14 2.51 1.72
CA GLY A 681 -12.76 1.27 1.27
C GLY A 681 -11.76 0.18 0.89
N SER A 682 -10.46 0.48 0.79
CA SER A 682 -9.40 -0.52 0.63
C SER A 682 -8.77 -0.97 1.95
N THR A 683 -9.24 -0.43 3.07
CA THR A 683 -8.70 -0.66 4.41
C THR A 683 -9.67 -1.54 5.19
N GLU A 684 -9.15 -2.49 5.95
CA GLU A 684 -9.94 -3.44 6.74
C GLU A 684 -10.52 -2.75 7.97
N LEU A 685 -11.66 -2.09 7.77
CA LEU A 685 -12.33 -1.28 8.79
C LEU A 685 -13.18 -2.13 9.75
N ASP A 686 -13.13 -3.45 9.70
CA ASP A 686 -13.67 -4.35 10.73
C ASP A 686 -12.81 -4.39 11.99
N ASN A 687 -11.55 -3.93 11.90
CA ASN A 687 -10.64 -3.80 13.04
C ASN A 687 -10.73 -2.40 13.68
N TRP A 688 -11.04 -2.35 14.98
CA TRP A 688 -11.23 -1.10 15.73
C TRP A 688 -9.96 -0.23 15.84
N GLU A 689 -8.77 -0.83 15.99
CA GLU A 689 -7.50 -0.09 16.03
C GLU A 689 -7.21 0.57 14.67
N ILE A 690 -7.54 -0.13 13.59
CA ILE A 690 -7.41 0.41 12.23
C ILE A 690 -8.38 1.59 12.04
N GLN A 691 -9.64 1.44 12.48
CA GLN A 691 -10.63 2.52 12.45
C GLN A 691 -10.13 3.77 13.18
N LEU A 692 -9.60 3.62 14.40
CA LEU A 692 -9.08 4.75 15.17
C LEU A 692 -7.99 5.52 14.43
N ARG A 693 -7.14 4.83 13.67
CA ARG A 693 -6.03 5.45 12.94
C ARG A 693 -6.47 6.15 11.66
N ILE A 694 -7.43 5.57 10.94
CA ILE A 694 -7.81 5.99 9.58
C ILE A 694 -9.02 6.92 9.56
N LEU A 695 -9.95 6.80 10.52
CA LEU A 695 -11.16 7.62 10.55
C LEU A 695 -10.96 9.00 11.22
N SER A 696 -9.93 9.19 12.06
CA SER A 696 -9.74 10.48 12.76
C SER A 696 -9.71 11.70 11.84
N PRO A 697 -8.91 11.70 10.75
CA PRO A 697 -8.86 12.83 9.83
C PRO A 697 -10.23 13.21 9.27
N ILE A 698 -11.06 12.21 9.00
CA ILE A 698 -12.40 12.39 8.42
C ILE A 698 -13.36 12.92 9.46
N VAL A 699 -13.30 12.40 10.69
CA VAL A 699 -14.11 12.91 11.80
C VAL A 699 -13.81 14.39 12.00
N PHE A 700 -12.53 14.77 12.10
CA PHE A 700 -12.14 16.17 12.18
C PHE A 700 -12.66 16.97 10.98
N ALA A 701 -12.48 16.51 9.74
CA ALA A 701 -12.95 17.29 8.57
C ALA A 701 -14.49 17.38 8.43
N THR A 702 -15.24 16.39 8.92
CA THR A 702 -16.71 16.28 8.77
C THR A 702 -17.44 17.14 9.80
N GLU A 703 -16.91 17.22 11.02
CA GLU A 703 -17.48 18.02 12.10
C GLU A 703 -17.44 19.52 11.81
N TYR A 704 -16.41 20.01 11.12
CA TYR A 704 -16.37 21.38 10.61
C TYR A 704 -17.58 21.72 9.71
N LYS A 705 -18.04 20.74 8.91
CA LYS A 705 -19.06 20.93 7.87
C LYS A 705 -20.50 20.65 8.34
N LYS A 706 -20.69 20.33 9.63
CA LYS A 706 -22.00 20.00 10.25
C LYS A 706 -23.10 21.06 10.14
N ARG A 707 -22.85 22.24 9.56
CA ARG A 707 -23.91 23.18 9.15
C ARG A 707 -24.72 22.71 7.93
N SER A 708 -24.39 21.57 7.31
CA SER A 708 -25.02 21.09 6.06
C SER A 708 -25.60 19.65 6.09
N GLY A 709 -25.50 18.92 7.21
CA GLY A 709 -26.20 17.65 7.41
C GLY A 709 -25.75 16.43 6.56
N ALA A 710 -24.71 16.53 5.71
CA ALA A 710 -24.22 15.42 4.90
C ALA A 710 -22.71 15.21 5.09
N THR A 711 -22.30 14.00 5.48
CA THR A 711 -20.89 13.60 5.39
C THR A 711 -20.53 13.47 3.90
N ASN A 712 -19.32 13.92 3.52
CA ASN A 712 -18.82 13.70 2.16
C ASN A 712 -18.56 12.21 1.85
N TYR A 713 -18.61 11.35 2.87
CA TYR A 713 -18.35 9.91 2.81
C TYR A 713 -19.64 9.12 3.14
N PRO A 714 -20.57 9.00 2.18
CA PRO A 714 -21.90 8.40 2.43
C PRO A 714 -21.86 6.90 2.78
N ARG A 715 -20.72 6.22 2.57
CA ARG A 715 -20.51 4.79 2.87
C ARG A 715 -20.04 4.53 4.30
N ILE A 716 -19.88 5.60 5.08
CA ILE A 716 -19.39 5.55 6.45
C ILE A 716 -20.47 6.16 7.34
N GLN A 717 -21.21 5.29 8.01
CA GLN A 717 -22.25 5.69 8.95
C GLN A 717 -21.66 5.69 10.37
N LEU A 718 -21.21 6.85 10.84
CA LEU A 718 -20.63 7.01 12.19
C LEU A 718 -21.67 7.59 13.16
N THR A 719 -21.96 6.88 14.25
CA THR A 719 -22.75 7.41 15.38
C THR A 719 -22.04 8.56 16.09
N GLU A 720 -22.79 9.34 16.87
CA GLU A 720 -22.19 10.40 17.70
C GLU A 720 -21.22 9.86 18.75
N ASP A 721 -21.52 8.69 19.33
CA ASP A 721 -20.67 8.07 20.35
C ASP A 721 -19.33 7.56 19.79
N LEU A 722 -19.33 6.88 18.64
CA LEU A 722 -18.08 6.49 17.97
C LEU A 722 -17.29 7.71 17.53
N ARG A 723 -17.96 8.77 17.07
CA ARG A 723 -17.29 10.01 16.69
C ARG A 723 -16.55 10.62 17.87
N ALA A 724 -17.22 10.73 19.02
CA ALA A 724 -16.61 11.20 20.26
C ALA A 724 -15.48 10.26 20.73
N LEU A 725 -15.60 8.94 20.52
CA LEU A 725 -14.59 7.96 20.89
C LEU A 725 -13.36 8.02 19.98
N VAL A 726 -13.55 8.13 18.65
CA VAL A 726 -12.49 8.37 17.67
C VAL A 726 -11.79 9.68 17.98
N GLU A 727 -12.51 10.75 18.27
CA GLU A 727 -11.92 12.03 18.69
C GLU A 727 -11.07 11.86 19.96
N PHE A 728 -11.61 11.19 20.98
CA PHE A 728 -10.94 11.00 22.27
C PHE A 728 -9.70 10.09 22.19
N ARG A 729 -9.74 9.04 21.36
CA ARG A 729 -8.67 8.04 21.22
C ARG A 729 -7.74 8.29 20.03
N SER A 730 -8.08 9.21 19.14
CA SER A 730 -7.26 9.52 17.96
C SER A 730 -5.86 9.98 18.35
N ASN A 731 -4.89 9.64 17.50
CA ASN A 731 -3.55 10.22 17.59
C ASN A 731 -3.57 11.68 17.11
N LEU A 732 -4.20 12.56 17.89
CA LEU A 732 -4.34 13.98 17.62
C LEU A 732 -2.99 14.64 17.32
N LYS A 733 -1.91 14.16 17.97
CA LYS A 733 -0.54 14.63 17.72
C LYS A 733 -0.13 14.51 16.25
N ASN A 734 -0.39 13.37 15.62
CA ASN A 734 -0.05 13.16 14.21
C ASN A 734 -0.88 14.06 13.29
N PHE A 735 -2.17 14.27 13.60
CA PHE A 735 -3.00 15.19 12.82
C PHE A 735 -2.50 16.64 12.94
N ILE A 736 -2.15 17.07 14.15
CA ILE A 736 -1.61 18.41 14.43
C ILE A 736 -0.34 18.69 13.63
N SER A 737 0.58 17.72 13.47
CA SER A 737 1.80 17.97 12.71
C SER A 737 1.51 18.36 11.25
N TYR A 738 0.50 17.75 10.61
CA TYR A 738 0.09 18.17 9.26
C TYR A 738 -0.60 19.54 9.26
N ILE A 739 -1.43 19.85 10.27
CA ILE A 739 -2.07 21.17 10.36
C ILE A 739 -1.05 22.29 10.59
N LEU A 740 0.01 22.04 11.37
CA LEU A 740 1.10 23.00 11.58
C LEU A 740 1.89 23.26 10.29
N ASP A 741 1.94 22.31 9.37
CA ASP A 741 2.54 22.43 8.04
C ASP A 741 1.67 23.26 7.06
N CYS A 742 0.40 23.52 7.38
CA CYS A 742 -0.51 24.35 6.59
C CYS A 742 -0.26 25.86 6.78
N ASN A 743 -0.98 26.73 6.08
CA ASN A 743 -0.99 28.15 6.43
C ASN A 743 -1.70 28.39 7.79
N VAL A 744 -1.56 29.59 8.33
CA VAL A 744 -2.14 29.93 9.64
C VAL A 744 -3.68 29.95 9.59
N ASP A 745 -4.28 30.26 8.44
CA ASP A 745 -5.73 30.31 8.29
C ASP A 745 -6.36 28.93 8.47
N ILE A 746 -5.78 27.90 7.84
CA ILE A 746 -6.17 26.48 8.01
C ILE A 746 -5.96 26.05 9.47
N PHE A 747 -4.84 26.43 10.08
CA PHE A 747 -4.59 26.16 11.50
C PHE A 747 -5.68 26.78 12.40
N MET A 748 -6.05 28.04 12.14
CA MET A 748 -7.09 28.74 12.89
C MET A 748 -8.50 28.17 12.64
N ILE A 749 -8.79 27.71 11.42
CA ILE A 749 -10.02 26.97 11.08
C ILE A 749 -10.11 25.69 11.92
N TRP A 750 -9.06 24.89 11.91
CA TRP A 750 -9.00 23.65 12.69
C TRP A 750 -9.11 23.92 14.20
N LEU A 751 -8.41 24.95 14.70
CA LEU A 751 -8.42 25.27 16.12
C LEU A 751 -9.80 25.72 16.59
N ARG A 752 -10.51 26.55 15.80
CA ARG A 752 -11.92 26.93 16.06
C ARG A 752 -12.81 25.71 16.20
N MET A 753 -12.67 24.75 15.28
CA MET A 753 -13.44 23.51 15.29
C MET A 753 -13.21 22.73 16.59
N ILE A 754 -11.97 22.45 16.94
CA ILE A 754 -11.66 21.70 18.17
C ILE A 754 -12.16 22.44 19.41
N ILE A 755 -11.93 23.75 19.50
CA ILE A 755 -12.39 24.54 20.66
C ILE A 755 -13.91 24.52 20.77
N SER A 756 -14.65 24.56 19.65
CA SER A 756 -16.12 24.49 19.67
C SER A 756 -16.66 23.13 20.15
N GLN A 757 -15.95 22.03 19.88
CA GLN A 757 -16.37 20.67 20.25
C GLN A 757 -16.15 20.32 21.72
N LEU A 758 -15.12 20.91 22.35
CA LEU A 758 -14.82 20.74 23.77
C LEU A 758 -15.98 21.20 24.71
N GLY A 759 -17.01 21.86 24.14
CA GLY A 759 -18.11 22.58 24.81
C GLY A 759 -19.18 21.68 25.38
N SER A 760 -19.18 20.43 24.95
CA SER A 760 -20.15 19.39 25.29
C SER A 760 -19.88 18.69 26.64
N GLY A 761 -18.97 19.22 27.47
CA GLY A 761 -18.69 18.71 28.81
C GLY A 761 -17.83 17.44 28.89
N LYS A 762 -17.29 16.94 27.77
CA LYS A 762 -16.62 15.62 27.71
C LYS A 762 -15.07 15.61 27.63
N GLY A 763 -14.33 16.73 27.68
CA GLY A 763 -12.86 16.57 27.68
C GLY A 763 -11.95 17.80 27.65
N MET A 764 -11.87 18.56 28.74
CA MET A 764 -10.86 19.63 28.89
C MET A 764 -9.39 19.10 28.81
N HIS A 765 -9.19 17.79 29.01
CA HIS A 765 -7.89 17.11 28.94
C HIS A 765 -7.40 16.80 27.51
N SER A 766 -8.27 16.89 26.50
CA SER A 766 -7.94 16.60 25.09
C SER A 766 -7.71 17.87 24.25
N ASN A 767 -7.55 19.03 24.90
CA ASN A 767 -7.29 20.28 24.20
C ASN A 767 -5.87 20.28 23.59
N PRO A 768 -5.72 20.46 22.27
CA PRO A 768 -4.43 20.40 21.59
C PRO A 768 -3.42 21.44 22.07
N LEU A 769 -3.89 22.58 22.59
CA LEU A 769 -3.05 23.64 23.15
C LEU A 769 -2.41 23.25 24.50
N LEU A 770 -2.75 22.07 25.02
CA LEU A 770 -2.20 21.52 26.28
C LEU A 770 -1.21 20.38 26.03
N ILE A 771 -0.97 20.00 24.78
CA ILE A 771 -0.10 18.88 24.43
C ILE A 771 1.35 19.36 24.36
N GLY A 772 2.13 18.99 25.38
CA GLY A 772 3.51 19.45 25.53
C GLY A 772 4.40 19.17 24.32
N SER A 773 4.21 18.06 23.61
CA SER A 773 5.05 17.70 22.46
C SER A 773 4.82 18.53 21.19
N VAL A 774 3.76 19.35 21.12
CA VAL A 774 3.43 20.17 19.93
C VAL A 774 3.31 21.66 20.25
N ASN A 775 3.20 22.04 21.52
CA ASN A 775 2.96 23.41 21.95
C ASN A 775 4.05 24.41 21.53
N ARG A 776 5.31 23.98 21.40
CA ARG A 776 6.37 24.85 20.87
C ARG A 776 6.07 25.29 19.44
N ASN A 777 5.71 24.34 18.58
CA ASN A 777 5.40 24.61 17.18
C ASN A 777 4.10 25.41 17.04
N ILE A 778 3.10 25.14 17.88
CA ILE A 778 1.88 25.94 17.96
C ILE A 778 2.21 27.39 18.35
N THR A 779 3.03 27.60 19.39
CA THR A 779 3.43 28.95 19.82
C THR A 779 4.14 29.70 18.71
N ARG A 780 5.11 29.05 18.04
CA ARG A 780 5.79 29.61 16.86
C ARG A 780 4.82 29.98 15.74
N LYS A 781 3.78 29.17 15.52
CA LYS A 781 2.75 29.44 14.51
C LYS A 781 1.90 30.66 14.86
N ILE A 782 1.48 30.77 16.11
CA ILE A 782 0.64 31.87 16.63
C ILE A 782 1.39 33.20 16.59
N PHE A 783 2.70 33.20 16.87
CA PHE A 783 3.50 34.43 16.93
C PHE A 783 4.42 34.63 15.72
N LYS A 784 4.16 33.92 14.60
CA LYS A 784 5.03 33.94 13.41
C LYS A 784 5.27 35.35 12.85
N ASP A 785 4.29 36.25 12.99
CA ASP A 785 4.33 37.62 12.46
C ASP A 785 4.79 38.64 13.53
N GLY A 786 5.22 38.16 14.71
CA GLY A 786 5.67 39.01 15.80
C GLY A 786 4.56 39.81 16.50
N SER A 787 3.28 39.48 16.25
CA SER A 787 2.10 40.19 16.76
C SER A 787 1.23 39.31 17.67
N MET A 788 0.28 39.93 18.38
CA MET A 788 -0.72 39.24 19.21
C MET A 788 -1.98 38.84 18.43
N GLU A 789 -2.04 39.06 17.12
CA GLU A 789 -3.26 38.93 16.30
C GLU A 789 -3.95 37.57 16.49
N TYR A 790 -3.24 36.48 16.21
CA TYR A 790 -3.78 35.12 16.35
C TYR A 790 -4.02 34.73 17.82
N ALA A 791 -3.16 35.18 18.75
CA ALA A 791 -3.35 34.91 20.17
C ALA A 791 -4.63 35.57 20.71
N ASN A 792 -4.92 36.80 20.27
CA ASN A 792 -6.14 37.53 20.59
C ASN A 792 -7.37 36.85 19.96
N GLU A 793 -7.25 36.38 18.73
CA GLU A 793 -8.32 35.61 18.08
C GLU A 793 -8.63 34.31 18.86
N ILE A 794 -7.61 33.60 19.34
CA ILE A 794 -7.78 32.41 20.20
C ILE A 794 -8.49 32.77 21.50
N ASN A 795 -8.07 33.85 22.16
CA ASN A 795 -8.72 34.34 23.37
C ASN A 795 -10.20 34.65 23.13
N GLU A 796 -10.53 35.31 22.02
CA GLU A 796 -11.91 35.61 21.62
C GLU A 796 -12.74 34.35 21.34
N ILE A 797 -12.14 33.32 20.75
CA ILE A 797 -12.82 32.02 20.54
C ILE A 797 -13.16 31.41 21.90
N PHE A 798 -12.21 31.32 22.83
CA PHE A 798 -12.47 30.79 24.17
C PHE A 798 -13.51 31.60 24.94
N ARG A 799 -13.44 32.93 24.87
CA ARG A 799 -14.43 33.81 25.49
C ARG A 799 -15.84 33.53 24.99
N LYS A 800 -16.01 33.35 23.67
CA LYS A 800 -17.31 33.07 23.06
C LYS A 800 -17.82 31.67 23.37
N THR A 801 -16.94 30.67 23.44
CA THR A 801 -17.35 29.27 23.64
C THR A 801 -17.46 28.88 25.13
N TYR A 802 -16.63 29.46 26.01
CA TYR A 802 -16.56 29.13 27.45
C TYR A 802 -16.42 30.38 28.33
N PRO A 803 -17.43 31.25 28.41
CA PRO A 803 -17.35 32.45 29.23
C PRO A 803 -17.01 32.14 30.70
N GLU A 804 -17.48 31.02 31.24
CA GLU A 804 -17.24 30.59 32.64
C GLU A 804 -15.80 30.17 32.92
N TYR A 805 -15.06 29.71 31.90
CA TYR A 805 -13.68 29.22 32.04
C TYR A 805 -12.66 30.13 31.36
N GLU A 806 -13.11 31.25 30.79
CA GLU A 806 -12.31 32.18 29.98
C GLU A 806 -11.03 32.58 30.69
N THR A 807 -11.14 33.13 31.91
CA THR A 807 -9.98 33.65 32.64
C THR A 807 -8.96 32.56 32.97
N LYS A 808 -9.43 31.38 33.40
CA LYS A 808 -8.56 30.24 33.73
C LYS A 808 -7.84 29.71 32.50
N MET A 809 -8.53 29.63 31.36
CA MET A 809 -7.94 29.17 30.09
C MET A 809 -6.96 30.19 29.54
N LYS A 810 -7.32 31.47 29.57
CA LYS A 810 -6.46 32.58 29.14
C LYS A 810 -5.14 32.58 29.93
N ASP A 811 -5.20 32.56 31.26
CA ASP A 811 -4.00 32.54 32.11
C ASP A 811 -3.11 31.32 31.82
N ARG A 812 -3.73 30.16 31.58
CA ARG A 812 -3.02 28.93 31.23
C ARG A 812 -2.34 29.02 29.86
N MET A 813 -3.01 29.57 28.85
CA MET A 813 -2.46 29.74 27.50
C MET A 813 -1.30 30.73 27.50
N HIS A 814 -1.49 31.89 28.11
CA HIS A 814 -0.43 32.89 28.21
C HIS A 814 0.77 32.39 29.02
N PHE A 815 0.59 31.55 30.04
CA PHE A 815 1.70 30.87 30.72
C PHE A 815 2.51 29.96 29.78
N ILE A 816 1.83 29.14 28.98
CA ILE A 816 2.48 28.23 28.03
C ILE A 816 3.22 29.04 26.95
N TRP A 817 2.55 30.02 26.35
CA TRP A 817 3.13 30.89 25.33
C TRP A 817 4.33 31.69 25.87
N LEU A 818 4.20 32.29 27.05
CA LEU A 818 5.29 33.00 27.72
C LEU A 818 6.51 32.10 27.91
N THR A 819 6.30 30.86 28.37
CA THR A 819 7.37 29.89 28.60
C THR A 819 8.15 29.61 27.32
N TYR A 820 7.45 29.36 26.21
CA TYR A 820 8.11 29.11 24.92
C TYR A 820 8.75 30.36 24.33
N LEU A 821 8.11 31.53 24.40
CA LEU A 821 8.69 32.81 23.96
C LEU A 821 9.99 33.13 24.70
N CYS A 822 10.08 32.80 25.99
CA CYS A 822 11.30 32.95 26.80
C CYS A 822 12.39 31.92 26.46
N ALA A 823 12.05 30.84 25.78
CA ALA A 823 12.97 29.76 25.39
C ALA A 823 13.36 29.80 23.90
N GLU A 824 12.82 30.74 23.11
CA GLU A 824 13.23 30.97 21.73
C GLU A 824 14.61 31.63 21.66
N GLU A 825 15.38 31.31 20.61
CA GLU A 825 16.71 31.89 20.38
C GLU A 825 16.62 33.40 20.10
N ASN A 826 15.61 33.81 19.32
CA ASN A 826 15.34 35.21 18.99
C ASN A 826 14.21 35.74 19.88
N LEU A 827 14.58 36.38 20.99
CA LEU A 827 13.62 36.91 21.95
C LEU A 827 12.86 38.12 21.40
N ASN A 828 11.53 38.02 21.36
CA ASN A 828 10.66 39.17 21.14
C ASN A 828 10.21 39.73 22.51
N LEU A 829 10.94 40.75 23.00
CA LEU A 829 10.70 41.32 24.33
C LEU A 829 9.29 41.87 24.50
N GLU A 830 8.70 42.46 23.46
CA GLU A 830 7.36 43.02 23.53
C GLU A 830 6.30 41.92 23.65
N LEU A 831 6.41 40.83 22.90
CA LEU A 831 5.52 39.67 23.08
C LEU A 831 5.67 39.03 24.46
N ILE A 832 6.89 38.96 25.00
CA ILE A 832 7.14 38.43 26.35
C ILE A 832 6.43 39.31 27.40
N LYS A 833 6.59 40.63 27.32
CA LYS A 833 5.90 41.58 28.21
C LYS A 833 4.38 41.42 28.12
N ILE A 834 3.82 41.44 26.91
CA ILE A 834 2.37 41.34 26.71
C ILE A 834 1.83 40.03 27.30
N ASN A 835 2.48 38.89 27.02
CA ASN A 835 2.03 37.60 27.55
C ASN A 835 2.19 37.48 29.06
N PHE A 836 3.23 38.09 29.66
CA PHE A 836 3.39 38.13 31.12
C PHE A 836 2.28 38.93 31.80
N HIS A 837 1.94 40.11 31.26
CA HIS A 837 0.88 40.94 31.82
C HIS A 837 -0.53 40.40 31.53
N ALA A 838 -0.70 39.60 30.48
CA ALA A 838 -1.98 38.95 30.16
C ALA A 838 -2.38 37.85 31.17
N ILE A 839 -1.45 37.39 32.02
CA ILE A 839 -1.72 36.45 33.12
C ILE A 839 -2.26 37.23 34.32
N CYS A 840 -3.57 37.18 34.53
CA CYS A 840 -4.26 37.90 35.60
C CYS A 840 -4.24 37.12 36.92
N ASN A 841 -4.65 35.84 36.92
CA ASN A 841 -4.73 35.03 38.13
C ASN A 841 -3.66 33.93 38.18
N TYR A 842 -2.40 34.35 38.29
CA TYR A 842 -1.24 33.45 38.38
C TYR A 842 -1.33 32.43 39.54
N LYS A 843 -2.17 32.70 40.55
CA LYS A 843 -2.47 31.77 41.65
C LYS A 843 -3.23 30.51 41.24
N PHE A 844 -3.89 30.51 40.07
CA PHE A 844 -4.59 29.34 39.50
C PHE A 844 -3.75 28.55 38.49
N ILE A 845 -2.50 28.96 38.25
CA ILE A 845 -1.54 28.16 37.48
C ILE A 845 -1.10 27.00 38.39
N LEU A 846 -1.49 25.79 37.99
CA LEU A 846 -1.22 24.54 38.70
C LEU A 846 0.13 23.97 38.28
N GLU A 847 0.78 23.25 39.19
CA GLU A 847 2.05 22.56 38.91
C GLU A 847 1.91 21.52 37.79
N SER A 848 0.73 20.91 37.65
CA SER A 848 0.43 19.97 36.57
C SER A 848 0.52 20.58 35.17
N TYR A 849 0.58 21.91 35.03
CA TYR A 849 0.76 22.55 33.72
C TYR A 849 2.18 22.39 33.18
N ILE A 850 3.14 21.93 33.99
CA ILE A 850 4.49 21.61 33.50
C ILE A 850 4.49 20.52 32.43
N PHE A 851 3.50 19.62 32.45
CA PHE A 851 3.31 18.59 31.43
C PHE A 851 2.90 19.16 30.06
N CYS A 852 2.50 20.43 29.99
CA CYS A 852 2.19 21.15 28.75
C CYS A 852 3.45 21.75 28.08
N ILE A 853 4.63 21.57 28.67
CA ILE A 853 5.92 22.02 28.13
C ILE A 853 6.68 20.82 27.56
N GLU A 854 7.44 20.97 26.48
CA GLU A 854 8.05 19.82 25.77
C GLU A 854 9.18 19.14 26.55
N SER A 855 10.05 19.91 27.22
CA SER A 855 11.25 19.38 27.87
C SER A 855 11.67 20.23 29.08
N ARG A 856 12.50 19.62 29.95
CA ARG A 856 13.15 20.32 31.07
C ARG A 856 14.08 21.44 30.60
N GLN A 857 14.74 21.26 29.46
CA GLN A 857 15.63 22.28 28.91
C GLN A 857 14.86 23.57 28.59
N VAL A 858 13.68 23.47 28.00
CA VAL A 858 12.82 24.65 27.74
C VAL A 858 12.46 25.38 29.04
N CYS A 859 12.12 24.64 30.09
CA CYS A 859 11.83 25.23 31.40
C CYS A 859 13.05 25.97 31.97
N LEU A 860 14.25 25.37 31.90
CA LEU A 860 15.49 25.99 32.39
C LEU A 860 15.84 27.27 31.62
N THR A 861 15.75 27.25 30.29
CA THR A 861 15.98 28.43 29.46
C THR A 861 14.97 29.53 29.80
N ALA A 862 13.68 29.17 29.92
CA ALA A 862 12.65 30.13 30.27
C ALA A 862 12.88 30.76 31.66
N ILE A 863 13.31 29.97 32.67
CA ILE A 863 13.67 30.47 34.01
C ILE A 863 14.80 31.49 33.92
N GLN A 864 15.87 31.17 33.17
CA GLN A 864 17.01 32.08 33.00
C GLN A 864 16.58 33.39 32.32
N THR A 865 15.77 33.32 31.27
CA THR A 865 15.27 34.48 30.55
C THR A 865 14.36 35.33 31.44
N LEU A 866 13.40 34.72 32.15
CA LEU A 866 12.53 35.43 33.09
C LEU A 866 13.34 36.09 34.22
N GLY A 867 14.36 35.41 34.75
CA GLY A 867 15.27 35.97 35.74
C GLY A 867 16.03 37.20 35.22
N LYS A 868 16.55 37.15 33.98
CA LYS A 868 17.23 38.28 33.33
C LYS A 868 16.29 39.44 32.99
N LEU A 869 15.02 39.15 32.71
CA LEU A 869 14.01 40.14 32.34
C LEU A 869 13.20 40.65 33.54
N ARG A 870 13.51 40.21 34.77
CA ARG A 870 12.76 40.56 35.99
C ARG A 870 12.51 42.05 36.13
N ASP A 871 13.56 42.86 36.02
CA ASP A 871 13.47 44.33 36.17
C ASP A 871 12.70 45.01 35.02
N LYS A 872 12.56 44.33 33.88
CA LYS A 872 11.83 44.83 32.71
C LYS A 872 10.37 44.39 32.68
N LEU A 873 9.99 43.38 33.47
CA LEU A 873 8.66 42.78 33.51
C LEU A 873 7.88 43.18 34.77
N CYS A 874 8.57 43.44 35.89
CA CYS A 874 7.94 43.71 37.17
C CYS A 874 7.85 45.22 37.45
N HIS A 875 6.63 45.74 37.60
CA HIS A 875 6.39 47.13 37.98
C HIS A 875 5.68 47.28 39.33
N SER A 876 5.34 46.15 39.96
CA SER A 876 4.66 46.08 41.26
C SER A 876 5.14 44.87 42.07
N GLU A 877 4.88 44.87 43.38
CA GLU A 877 5.14 43.73 44.25
C GLU A 877 4.35 42.47 43.81
N SER A 878 3.15 42.67 43.26
CA SER A 878 2.34 41.59 42.67
C SER A 878 3.01 40.94 41.46
N ASP A 879 3.72 41.71 40.63
CA ASP A 879 4.47 41.16 39.50
C ASP A 879 5.70 40.35 39.97
N ILE A 880 6.33 40.79 41.07
CA ILE A 880 7.43 40.06 41.69
C ILE A 880 6.94 38.70 42.24
N ASP A 881 5.79 38.67 42.92
CA ASP A 881 5.20 37.41 43.39
C ASP A 881 4.83 36.50 42.20
N LYS A 882 4.23 37.08 41.15
CA LYS A 882 3.89 36.38 39.92
C LYS A 882 5.12 35.71 39.29
N ILE A 883 6.19 36.46 39.02
CA ILE A 883 7.37 35.91 38.34
C ILE A 883 8.06 34.83 39.17
N ASN A 884 8.13 35.01 40.49
CA ASN A 884 8.68 34.01 41.41
C ASN A 884 7.88 32.71 41.40
N ARG A 885 6.54 32.82 41.39
CA ARG A 885 5.67 31.65 41.29
C ARG A 885 5.84 30.92 39.96
N LEU A 886 5.89 31.65 38.83
CA LEU A 886 6.09 31.04 37.51
C LEU A 886 7.44 30.29 37.45
N ILE A 887 8.51 30.90 37.95
CA ILE A 887 9.83 30.27 38.04
C ILE A 887 9.80 29.00 38.91
N ASN A 888 9.12 29.04 40.06
CA ASN A 888 8.98 27.87 40.94
C ASN A 888 8.26 26.72 40.23
N ILE A 889 7.14 26.99 39.55
CA ILE A 889 6.40 25.97 38.78
C ILE A 889 7.28 25.35 37.69
N LEU A 890 8.03 26.17 36.93
CA LEU A 890 8.94 25.68 35.90
C LEU A 890 10.10 24.84 36.47
N GLY A 891 10.54 25.13 37.70
CA GLY A 891 11.63 24.43 38.37
C GLY A 891 11.29 23.01 38.85
N ARG A 892 10.01 22.62 38.88
CA ARG A 892 9.56 21.32 39.42
C ARG A 892 9.55 20.15 38.42
N ARG A 893 10.04 20.35 37.20
CA ARG A 893 10.16 19.27 36.22
C ARG A 893 11.40 18.41 36.55
N TYR A 894 11.17 17.31 37.25
CA TYR A 894 12.21 16.35 37.67
C TYR A 894 12.84 15.64 36.46
#